data_AF-A0A7Y5UX87-F1
#
_entry.id   AF-A0A7Y5UX87-F1
#
_cell.length_a   1.000
_cell.length_b   1.000
_cell.length_c   1.000
_cell.angle_alpha   90.00
_cell.angle_beta   90.00
_cell.angle_gamma   90.00
#
_symmetry.space_group_name_H-M   'P 1'
#
loop_
_entity.id
_entity.type
_entity.pdbx_description
1 polymer ?
#
loop_
_entity_poly.entity_id
_entity_poly.type
_entity_poly.pdbx_seq_one_letter_code
_entity_poly.pdbx_strand_id
1 'polypeptide(L)'
;MPLRPAAQGLYDPQYEHDACGVGFLVHLKGKRSHKLVRDAITALNALNHRGACGCEENTGDGAGILFQIPHTFFAAVTAPLGFALPEPGRYGAGCLFMPKEAAQAEAGRRIFAAIVAEEGQRLLGWRAVPTDNSMLGASALAGEPAMEQVFLGWGDNITDADHFERKLYVIRRRFEKAIDASDLPLRKMFYFPSLSCYTMVYKGMLLATQLDSYYPDLQDERLDSAFCMYHSRFSTNTFPSWELAHPYRMISHNGEINTLRGNINWMKARQALLASTRFDEGDLDKLLPIIREGLSDTGTIDCVIELLIKAGRAPAHVMMMMIPEAWESHTTMPQEKKDFYAYHATFMEPWDGPASITFTDGKTIGATLDRNGLRPSRYWVTKDDLVIMASEVGVLDIPAEDIVKKGRLEPGRMFLVDMEQGRIVGDDELKHELAAAAPYATWLAEHMVELAEVPAGEAPPAPDAETLLTRQQAFGYTLEDQKYILGPMANNGLWAIGSMGTDTPLAVLSDRPQVLYNYFKQLFAQVTNPPLDCIREELVTAVLTHLGKEDNLLEPGPEAAHQVRLPRPVLTNEELAQLQALDGWRGFRSATLPMLFRAAEGAAGLERALDELSAAADEAIAAGANILILSDRGVSAELAPIPSLLACAGLHHHLVRNESRTRVGIVLESGDAREVHHFCLLLGYGAGAVNPYLALESIDDMVRRGMLNPGLDLEAAHQHYLKAVVKGVVKVMARMGISTIASYRGAQIFEAVGLNREFIDRYFTSTPSQVSGIGLPELTTEILAHHRHAWPERPVGPQLLAWGGQYQWRREGEYHLFNPETVFRLQHATRSA
;
A
#
# COMPACT_ATOMS: atom_id res chain seq x y z
N MET A 1 17.52 -3.03 27.33
CA MET A 1 16.53 -3.89 26.63
C MET A 1 16.52 -3.46 25.17
N PRO A 2 16.30 -4.37 24.19
CA PRO A 2 16.09 -3.91 22.82
C PRO A 2 14.85 -3.00 22.79
N LEU A 3 15.01 -1.80 22.21
CA LEU A 3 13.99 -0.74 22.12
C LEU A 3 12.73 -1.19 21.35
N ARG A 4 12.86 -2.24 20.54
CA ARG A 4 11.78 -2.96 19.88
C ARG A 4 12.17 -4.44 19.76
N PRO A 5 11.32 -5.40 20.17
CA PRO A 5 11.63 -6.81 19.99
C PRO A 5 11.72 -7.15 18.50
N ALA A 6 12.62 -8.06 18.12
CA ALA A 6 12.54 -8.71 16.82
C ALA A 6 11.29 -9.61 16.77
N ALA A 7 10.87 -10.00 15.56
CA ALA A 7 9.79 -10.97 15.40
C ALA A 7 10.08 -12.22 16.24
N GLN A 8 9.15 -12.60 17.12
CA GLN A 8 9.28 -13.73 18.04
C GLN A 8 7.92 -14.36 18.33
N GLY A 9 7.81 -15.68 18.17
CA GLY A 9 6.53 -16.37 18.29
C GLY A 9 5.51 -15.81 17.29
N LEU A 10 4.34 -15.38 17.79
CA LEU A 10 3.27 -14.76 16.99
C LEU A 10 3.40 -13.23 16.86
N TYR A 11 4.36 -12.62 17.55
CA TYR A 11 4.58 -11.18 17.43
C TYR A 11 5.41 -10.88 16.18
N ASP A 12 4.88 -10.03 15.32
CA ASP A 12 5.57 -9.45 14.18
C ASP A 12 5.39 -7.92 14.20
N PRO A 13 6.49 -7.14 14.24
CA PRO A 13 6.44 -5.69 14.25
C PRO A 13 5.69 -5.05 13.06
N GLN A 14 5.49 -5.78 11.97
CA GLN A 14 4.78 -5.26 10.79
C GLN A 14 3.27 -5.04 11.00
N TYR A 15 2.67 -5.64 12.03
CA TYR A 15 1.23 -5.50 12.35
C TYR A 15 0.93 -4.39 13.36
N GLU A 16 1.85 -3.44 13.55
CA GLU A 16 1.64 -2.32 14.45
C GLU A 16 0.89 -1.18 13.74
N HIS A 17 -0.14 -0.65 14.41
CA HIS A 17 -1.05 0.36 13.87
C HIS A 17 -1.22 1.52 14.88
N ASP A 18 -1.44 2.73 14.37
CA ASP A 18 -1.56 3.95 15.17
C ASP A 18 -2.78 4.79 14.74
N ALA A 19 -3.49 5.45 15.66
CA ALA A 19 -4.74 6.18 15.36
C ALA A 19 -4.98 7.37 16.31
N CYS A 20 -5.05 8.63 15.85
CA CYS A 20 -4.51 9.72 16.68
C CYS A 20 -5.34 11.02 16.74
N GLY A 21 -4.80 12.07 17.38
CA GLY A 21 -5.26 13.45 17.26
C GLY A 21 -4.26 14.28 16.44
N VAL A 22 -4.75 15.07 15.46
CA VAL A 22 -3.89 15.85 14.54
C VAL A 22 -4.45 17.25 14.33
N GLY A 23 -3.58 18.22 14.10
CA GLY A 23 -3.97 19.56 13.70
C GLY A 23 -2.79 20.46 13.35
N PHE A 24 -3.10 21.66 12.91
CA PHE A 24 -2.13 22.73 12.73
C PHE A 24 -2.73 24.10 13.01
N LEU A 25 -1.86 25.05 13.37
CA LEU A 25 -2.12 26.47 13.44
C LEU A 25 -1.26 27.18 12.40
N VAL A 26 -1.82 28.17 11.71
CA VAL A 26 -1.07 29.00 10.76
C VAL A 26 -1.62 30.41 10.74
N HIS A 27 -0.74 31.40 10.66
CA HIS A 27 -1.12 32.77 10.37
C HIS A 27 -1.15 32.99 8.85
N LEU A 28 -2.30 33.39 8.28
CA LEU A 28 -2.49 33.47 6.82
C LEU A 28 -1.38 34.24 6.11
N LYS A 29 -1.00 35.40 6.65
CA LYS A 29 0.03 36.30 6.08
C LYS A 29 1.47 35.97 6.50
N GLY A 30 1.72 34.78 7.04
CA GLY A 30 3.08 34.35 7.41
C GLY A 30 3.71 35.12 8.60
N LYS A 31 2.92 35.80 9.43
CA LYS A 31 3.45 36.52 10.60
C LYS A 31 3.89 35.53 11.68
N ARG A 32 5.17 35.57 12.02
CA ARG A 32 5.78 34.70 13.03
C ARG A 32 5.47 35.22 14.42
N SER A 33 5.10 34.35 15.34
CA SER A 33 4.96 34.70 16.75
C SER A 33 5.19 33.51 17.66
N HIS A 34 5.71 33.75 18.85
CA HIS A 34 5.78 32.73 19.90
C HIS A 34 4.40 32.39 20.48
N LYS A 35 3.44 33.34 20.43
CA LYS A 35 2.05 33.07 20.81
C LYS A 35 1.48 31.89 20.03
N LEU A 36 1.74 31.82 18.71
CA LEU A 36 1.27 30.72 17.86
C LEU A 36 1.83 29.36 18.32
N VAL A 37 3.10 29.32 18.75
CA VAL A 37 3.72 28.10 19.30
C VAL A 37 3.01 27.66 20.59
N ARG A 38 2.76 28.60 21.51
CA ARG A 38 2.04 28.31 22.76
C ARG A 38 0.59 27.87 22.52
N ASP A 39 -0.09 28.51 21.57
CA ASP A 39 -1.45 28.14 21.19
C ASP A 39 -1.46 26.73 20.57
N ALA A 40 -0.45 26.36 19.77
CA ALA A 40 -0.35 25.01 19.19
C ALA A 40 -0.13 23.94 20.26
N ILE A 41 0.69 24.22 21.29
CA ILE A 41 0.87 23.33 22.45
C ILE A 41 -0.43 23.22 23.25
N THR A 42 -1.15 24.34 23.44
CA THR A 42 -2.46 24.34 24.11
C THR A 42 -3.46 23.46 23.35
N ALA A 43 -3.48 23.58 22.02
CA ALA A 43 -4.33 22.76 21.15
C ALA A 43 -3.96 21.28 21.20
N LEU A 44 -2.66 20.95 21.25
CA LEU A 44 -2.18 19.59 21.45
C LEU A 44 -2.65 19.01 22.79
N ASN A 45 -2.56 19.78 23.87
CA ASN A 45 -3.00 19.38 25.21
C ASN A 45 -4.51 19.10 25.25
N ALA A 46 -5.31 19.85 24.50
CA ALA A 46 -6.74 19.63 24.36
C ALA A 46 -7.08 18.30 23.65
N LEU A 47 -6.13 17.66 22.97
CA LEU A 47 -6.31 16.36 22.32
C LEU A 47 -5.81 15.18 23.17
N ASN A 48 -5.44 15.41 24.43
CA ASN A 48 -4.88 14.36 25.30
C ASN A 48 -5.85 13.18 25.53
N HIS A 49 -7.17 13.42 25.51
CA HIS A 49 -8.19 12.36 25.61
C HIS A 49 -8.24 11.42 24.40
N ARG A 50 -7.58 11.79 23.29
CA ARG A 50 -7.38 10.93 22.11
C ARG A 50 -6.05 10.19 22.11
N GLY A 51 -5.13 10.53 23.01
CA GLY A 51 -3.89 9.78 23.21
C GLY A 51 -4.11 8.58 24.11
N ALA A 52 -3.29 7.54 23.95
CA ALA A 52 -3.20 6.48 24.95
C ALA A 52 -2.10 6.83 25.95
N CYS A 53 -2.31 6.42 27.19
CA CYS A 53 -1.22 6.23 28.13
C CYS A 53 -0.72 4.80 27.97
N GLY A 54 0.59 4.60 28.00
CA GLY A 54 1.22 3.29 28.02
C GLY A 54 0.91 2.52 29.31
N CYS A 55 1.73 1.53 29.66
CA CYS A 55 1.53 0.74 30.88
C CYS A 55 1.64 1.54 32.19
N GLU A 56 2.13 2.78 32.13
CA GLU A 56 2.27 3.72 33.24
C GLU A 56 1.50 5.01 32.93
N GLU A 57 0.85 5.62 33.92
CA GLU A 57 0.02 6.83 33.74
C GLU A 57 0.80 8.03 33.18
N ASN A 58 2.12 8.08 33.37
CA ASN A 58 3.00 9.16 32.91
C ASN A 58 3.85 8.79 31.68
N THR A 59 3.53 7.69 31.00
CA THR A 59 4.12 7.30 29.72
C THR A 59 3.09 7.50 28.62
N GLY A 60 3.32 8.41 27.67
CA GLY A 60 2.47 8.59 26.49
C GLY A 60 3.03 7.85 25.28
N ASP A 61 2.17 7.44 24.34
CA ASP A 61 2.60 6.72 23.12
C ASP A 61 3.36 7.60 22.12
N GLY A 62 3.25 8.92 22.25
CA GLY A 62 4.05 9.89 21.54
C GLY A 62 3.35 11.22 21.32
N ALA A 63 4.08 12.31 21.45
CA ALA A 63 3.58 13.65 21.14
C ALA A 63 4.68 14.47 20.49
N GLY A 64 4.29 15.45 19.66
CA GLY A 64 5.25 16.33 19.03
C GLY A 64 4.63 17.52 18.31
N ILE A 65 5.53 18.41 17.90
CA ILE A 65 5.26 19.65 17.18
C ILE A 65 6.32 19.84 16.10
N LEU A 66 5.86 20.23 14.91
CA LEU A 66 6.66 20.71 13.79
C LEU A 66 6.40 22.20 13.64
N PHE A 67 7.47 22.98 13.53
CA PHE A 67 7.43 24.43 13.38
C PHE A 67 8.53 24.90 12.41
N GLN A 68 8.42 26.13 11.91
CA GLN A 68 9.48 26.73 11.09
C GLN A 68 10.74 27.01 11.90
N ILE A 69 11.90 26.92 11.26
CA ILE A 69 13.19 27.22 11.89
C ILE A 69 13.20 28.61 12.55
N PRO A 70 13.35 28.70 13.88
CA PRO A 70 13.28 29.95 14.64
C PRO A 70 14.65 30.64 14.66
N HIS A 71 14.99 31.40 13.61
CA HIS A 71 16.32 31.98 13.45
C HIS A 71 16.76 32.86 14.64
N THR A 72 15.89 33.71 15.17
CA THR A 72 16.19 34.58 16.31
C THR A 72 16.61 33.78 17.55
N PHE A 73 15.89 32.69 17.83
CA PHE A 73 16.22 31.77 18.90
C PHE A 73 17.55 31.05 18.63
N PHE A 74 17.69 30.42 17.46
CA PHE A 74 18.89 29.66 17.11
C PHE A 74 20.16 30.52 17.10
N ALA A 75 20.11 31.74 16.56
CA ALA A 75 21.24 32.65 16.60
C ALA A 75 21.66 32.98 18.04
N ALA A 76 20.68 33.18 18.94
CA ALA A 76 20.95 33.50 20.34
C ALA A 76 21.52 32.33 21.15
N VAL A 77 21.10 31.10 20.88
CA VAL A 77 21.60 29.90 21.60
C VAL A 77 22.89 29.33 21.03
N THR A 78 23.23 29.64 19.78
CA THR A 78 24.48 29.18 19.13
C THR A 78 25.65 30.13 19.34
N ALA A 79 25.41 31.43 19.47
CA ALA A 79 26.48 32.41 19.72
C ALA A 79 27.35 32.08 20.95
N PRO A 80 26.81 31.65 22.10
CA PRO A 80 27.61 31.22 23.25
C PRO A 80 28.42 29.93 23.02
N LEU A 81 28.05 29.12 22.03
CA LEU A 81 28.74 27.87 21.65
C LEU A 81 29.93 28.12 20.72
N GLY A 82 30.18 29.38 20.31
CA GLY A 82 31.36 29.78 19.56
C GLY A 82 31.20 29.75 18.04
N PHE A 83 29.98 29.62 17.51
CA PHE A 83 29.70 29.73 16.08
C PHE A 83 28.49 30.63 15.79
N ALA A 84 28.55 31.33 14.65
CA ALA A 84 27.49 32.21 14.20
C ALA A 84 26.70 31.56 13.06
N LEU A 85 25.38 31.77 13.06
CA LEU A 85 24.51 31.27 12.01
C LEU A 85 24.43 32.29 10.86
N PRO A 86 24.48 31.82 9.60
CA PRO A 86 24.09 32.61 8.44
C PRO A 86 22.63 33.10 8.50
N GLU A 87 22.27 33.96 7.56
CA GLU A 87 20.89 34.42 7.34
C GLU A 87 19.91 33.23 7.14
N PRO A 88 18.62 33.40 7.48
CA PRO A 88 17.58 32.40 7.23
C PRO A 88 17.63 31.85 5.79
N GLY A 89 17.47 30.53 5.64
CA GLY A 89 17.59 29.83 4.36
C GLY A 89 19.02 29.54 3.91
N ARG A 90 20.04 30.22 4.46
CA ARG A 90 21.48 29.94 4.19
C ARG A 90 22.11 28.91 5.12
N TYR A 91 21.32 28.40 6.04
CA TYR A 91 21.69 27.30 6.92
C TYR A 91 20.50 26.37 7.14
N GLY A 92 20.81 25.16 7.56
CA GLY A 92 19.87 24.12 7.91
C GLY A 92 20.14 23.67 9.33
N ALA A 93 19.08 23.23 10.00
CA ALA A 93 19.16 22.67 11.33
C ALA A 93 18.50 21.29 11.31
N GLY A 94 19.11 20.35 12.01
CA GLY A 94 18.51 19.03 12.23
C GLY A 94 18.55 18.65 13.69
N CYS A 95 17.53 17.94 14.16
CA CYS A 95 17.53 17.30 15.47
C CYS A 95 17.99 15.86 15.27
N LEU A 96 19.04 15.43 15.95
CA LEU A 96 19.55 14.06 15.90
C LEU A 96 19.30 13.39 17.25
N PHE A 97 18.55 12.29 17.20
CA PHE A 97 18.49 11.32 18.28
C PHE A 97 19.69 10.40 18.16
N MET A 98 20.37 10.13 19.27
CA MET A 98 21.55 9.28 19.32
C MET A 98 21.66 8.54 20.66
N PRO A 99 22.50 7.50 20.76
CA PRO A 99 22.79 6.85 22.03
C PRO A 99 23.37 7.82 23.07
N LYS A 100 22.99 7.65 24.34
CA LYS A 100 23.57 8.41 25.48
C LYS A 100 25.05 8.08 25.72
N GLU A 101 25.54 6.97 25.19
CA GLU A 101 26.92 6.55 25.30
C GLU A 101 27.85 7.43 24.46
N ALA A 102 28.72 8.19 25.12
CA ALA A 102 29.59 9.20 24.49
C ALA A 102 30.44 8.64 23.34
N ALA A 103 30.96 7.41 23.46
CA ALA A 103 31.78 6.80 22.41
C ALA A 103 30.98 6.51 21.13
N GLN A 104 29.73 6.06 21.27
CA GLN A 104 28.85 5.81 20.12
C GLN A 104 28.34 7.12 19.53
N ALA A 105 27.94 8.08 20.36
CA ALA A 105 27.54 9.41 19.92
C ALA A 105 28.64 10.10 19.08
N GLU A 106 29.89 10.09 19.56
CA GLU A 106 31.05 10.63 18.84
C GLU A 106 31.31 9.90 17.51
N ALA A 107 31.16 8.58 17.46
CA ALA A 107 31.29 7.83 16.22
C ALA A 107 30.22 8.27 15.20
N GLY A 108 28.97 8.42 15.63
CA GLY A 108 27.89 8.95 14.79
C GLY A 108 28.18 10.37 14.29
N ARG A 109 28.65 11.28 15.16
CA ARG A 109 29.04 12.64 14.76
C ARG A 109 30.14 12.66 13.71
N ARG A 110 31.14 11.77 13.84
CA ARG A 110 32.24 11.66 12.86
C ARG A 110 31.74 11.17 11.51
N ILE A 111 30.87 10.16 11.49
CA ILE A 111 30.24 9.67 10.26
C ILE A 111 29.44 10.80 9.60
N PHE A 112 28.63 11.52 10.38
CA PHE A 112 27.86 12.66 9.87
C PHE A 112 28.76 13.76 9.30
N ALA A 113 29.80 14.16 10.03
CA ALA A 113 30.73 15.21 9.60
C ALA A 113 31.48 14.83 8.32
N ALA A 114 31.88 13.56 8.17
CA ALA A 114 32.50 13.05 6.94
C ALA A 114 31.54 13.16 5.75
N ILE A 115 30.30 12.71 5.91
CA ILE A 115 29.27 12.77 4.85
C ILE A 115 28.98 14.23 4.45
N VAL A 116 28.85 15.13 5.42
CA VAL A 116 28.62 16.56 5.17
C VAL A 116 29.76 17.16 4.33
N ALA A 117 31.01 16.82 4.65
CA ALA A 117 32.17 17.30 3.91
C ALA A 117 32.24 16.70 2.50
N GLU A 118 31.94 15.40 2.35
CA GLU A 118 31.88 14.71 1.06
C GLU A 118 30.79 15.30 0.13
N GLU A 119 29.66 15.71 0.70
CA GLU A 119 28.57 16.40 -0.01
C GLU A 119 28.84 17.90 -0.22
N GLY A 120 30.05 18.38 0.13
CA GLY A 120 30.50 19.75 -0.10
C GLY A 120 29.85 20.81 0.80
N GLN A 121 29.15 20.41 1.86
CA GLN A 121 28.46 21.32 2.77
C GLN A 121 29.33 21.68 3.99
N ARG A 122 28.98 22.76 4.71
CA ARG A 122 29.76 23.23 5.86
C ARG A 122 29.09 22.85 7.17
N LEU A 123 29.77 22.05 7.99
CA LEU A 123 29.34 21.81 9.37
C LEU A 123 29.68 23.05 10.23
N LEU A 124 28.65 23.75 10.72
CA LEU A 124 28.82 24.97 11.54
C LEU A 124 29.06 24.63 13.01
N GLY A 125 28.30 23.67 13.54
CA GLY A 125 28.42 23.26 14.93
C GLY A 125 27.29 22.37 15.41
N TRP A 126 27.43 21.93 16.66
CA TRP A 126 26.47 21.10 17.38
C TRP A 126 25.98 21.83 18.63
N ARG A 127 24.72 21.60 19.01
CA ARG A 127 24.10 22.10 20.23
C ARG A 127 23.39 20.95 20.93
N ALA A 128 23.74 20.67 22.18
CA ALA A 128 22.92 19.77 23.00
C ALA A 128 21.55 20.42 23.23
N VAL A 129 20.47 19.68 22.97
CA VAL A 129 19.11 20.16 23.22
C VAL A 129 18.85 20.03 24.73
N PRO A 130 18.46 21.11 25.42
CA PRO A 130 18.10 21.00 26.83
C PRO A 130 16.81 20.16 26.94
N THR A 131 16.83 19.15 27.81
CA THR A 131 15.66 18.32 28.11
C THR A 131 15.45 18.17 29.62
N ASP A 132 14.19 18.07 30.05
CA ASP A 132 13.81 17.75 31.44
C ASP A 132 12.98 16.44 31.46
N ASN A 133 13.63 15.36 31.87
CA ASN A 133 13.02 14.02 31.92
C ASN A 133 12.40 13.66 33.27
N SER A 134 12.30 14.61 34.21
CA SER A 134 11.81 14.35 35.58
C SER A 134 10.37 13.80 35.64
N MET A 135 9.54 14.09 34.64
CA MET A 135 8.14 13.64 34.56
C MET A 135 7.93 12.33 33.80
N LEU A 136 8.97 11.78 33.16
CA LEU A 136 8.83 10.60 32.31
C LEU A 136 8.63 9.32 33.12
N GLY A 137 7.79 8.43 32.60
CA GLY A 137 7.70 7.06 33.09
C GLY A 137 8.97 6.26 32.80
N ALA A 138 9.14 5.13 33.50
CA ALA A 138 10.35 4.31 33.42
C ALA A 138 10.55 3.75 32.00
N SER A 139 9.46 3.40 31.31
CA SER A 139 9.49 2.90 29.93
C SER A 139 9.97 3.98 28.95
N ALA A 140 9.40 5.19 29.02
CA ALA A 140 9.82 6.31 28.17
C ALA A 140 11.29 6.71 28.44
N LEU A 141 11.69 6.73 29.72
CA LEU A 141 13.05 7.05 30.15
C LEU A 141 14.08 6.01 29.68
N ALA A 142 13.72 4.73 29.68
CA ALA A 142 14.56 3.65 29.17
C ALA A 142 14.79 3.76 27.65
N GLY A 143 13.81 4.33 26.93
CA GLY A 143 13.89 4.60 25.50
C GLY A 143 14.53 5.93 25.11
N GLU A 144 14.75 6.83 26.08
CA GLU A 144 15.13 8.22 25.82
C GLU A 144 16.51 8.33 25.14
N PRO A 145 16.59 8.93 23.93
CA PRO A 145 17.85 9.20 23.27
C PRO A 145 18.54 10.45 23.84
N ALA A 146 19.85 10.56 23.63
CA ALA A 146 20.50 11.87 23.68
C ALA A 146 20.08 12.67 22.43
N MET A 147 19.82 13.96 22.61
CA MET A 147 19.30 14.82 21.54
C MET A 147 20.24 15.99 21.28
N GLU A 148 20.66 16.14 20.03
CA GLU A 148 21.50 17.25 19.62
C GLU A 148 21.00 17.89 18.34
N GLN A 149 21.10 19.20 18.28
CA GLN A 149 20.92 19.96 17.08
C GLN A 149 22.23 20.10 16.32
N VAL A 150 22.19 19.82 15.03
CA VAL A 150 23.30 20.06 14.12
C VAL A 150 22.96 21.21 13.18
N PHE A 151 23.92 22.09 12.93
CA PHE A 151 23.76 23.24 12.06
C PHE A 151 24.69 23.12 10.86
N LEU A 152 24.13 23.22 9.66
CA LEU A 152 24.83 23.11 8.39
C LEU A 152 24.68 24.40 7.60
N GLY A 153 25.77 24.94 7.07
CA GLY A 153 25.77 26.08 6.16
C GLY A 153 25.95 25.63 4.71
N TRP A 154 25.48 26.47 3.78
CA TRP A 154 25.66 26.25 2.35
C TRP A 154 27.12 25.99 1.99
N GLY A 155 27.37 24.97 1.18
CA GLY A 155 28.60 24.83 0.39
C GLY A 155 28.64 25.80 -0.79
N ASP A 156 29.80 25.89 -1.46
CA ASP A 156 29.97 26.75 -2.64
C ASP A 156 29.21 26.21 -3.88
N ASN A 157 28.76 24.94 -3.82
CA ASN A 157 27.99 24.26 -4.87
C ASN A 157 26.48 24.55 -4.82
N ILE A 158 26.00 25.24 -3.79
CA ILE A 158 24.57 25.50 -3.59
C ILE A 158 24.13 26.77 -4.30
N THR A 159 23.03 26.66 -5.06
CA THR A 159 22.47 27.76 -5.85
C THR A 159 21.37 28.53 -5.12
N ASP A 160 20.55 27.82 -4.35
CA ASP A 160 19.37 28.35 -3.68
C ASP A 160 18.98 27.46 -2.48
N ALA A 161 18.00 27.93 -1.70
CA ALA A 161 17.55 27.24 -0.49
C ALA A 161 16.87 25.89 -0.78
N ASP A 162 16.17 25.73 -1.91
CA ASP A 162 15.51 24.46 -2.26
C ASP A 162 16.56 23.43 -2.72
N HIS A 163 17.62 23.86 -3.42
CA HIS A 163 18.79 23.03 -3.72
C HIS A 163 19.48 22.58 -2.44
N PHE A 164 19.71 23.50 -1.50
CA PHE A 164 20.27 23.14 -0.21
C PHE A 164 19.39 22.13 0.55
N GLU A 165 18.08 22.33 0.53
CA GLU A 165 17.11 21.43 1.17
C GLU A 165 17.15 20.02 0.56
N ARG A 166 17.30 19.89 -0.77
CA ARG A 166 17.52 18.58 -1.43
C ARG A 166 18.84 17.95 -0.97
N LYS A 167 19.90 18.75 -0.82
CA LYS A 167 21.20 18.25 -0.36
C LYS A 167 21.15 17.79 1.10
N LEU A 168 20.41 18.49 1.97
CA LEU A 168 20.15 18.07 3.35
C LEU A 168 19.43 16.72 3.39
N TYR A 169 18.43 16.51 2.53
CA TYR A 169 17.75 15.23 2.39
C TYR A 169 18.72 14.11 1.98
N VAL A 170 19.60 14.34 1.00
CA VAL A 170 20.65 13.38 0.60
C VAL A 170 21.60 13.08 1.76
N ILE A 171 22.11 14.10 2.46
CA ILE A 171 23.01 13.95 3.62
C ILE A 171 22.36 13.09 4.70
N ARG A 172 21.09 13.36 5.05
CA ARG A 172 20.35 12.59 6.04
C ARG A 172 20.25 11.11 5.62
N ARG A 173 19.88 10.85 4.37
CA ARG A 173 19.70 9.50 3.84
C ARG A 173 21.01 8.73 3.76
N ARG A 174 22.11 9.39 3.37
CA ARG A 174 23.46 8.82 3.42
C ARG A 174 23.87 8.47 4.84
N PHE A 175 23.57 9.35 5.80
CA PHE A 175 23.88 9.11 7.21
C PHE A 175 23.09 7.91 7.76
N GLU A 176 21.78 7.85 7.53
CA GLU A 176 20.94 6.72 7.95
C GLU A 176 21.50 5.39 7.42
N LYS A 177 21.85 5.33 6.14
CA LYS A 177 22.47 4.14 5.53
C LYS A 177 23.84 3.80 6.13
N ALA A 178 24.69 4.81 6.31
CA ALA A 178 26.03 4.60 6.85
C ALA A 178 25.98 4.08 8.29
N ILE A 179 25.02 4.54 9.09
CA ILE A 179 24.79 4.05 10.44
C ILE A 179 24.22 2.63 10.42
N ASP A 180 23.24 2.33 9.57
CA ASP A 180 22.67 0.98 9.46
C ASP A 180 23.71 -0.05 9.02
N ALA A 181 24.65 0.33 8.15
CA ALA A 181 25.79 -0.48 7.71
C ALA A 181 26.95 -0.53 8.72
N SER A 182 26.93 0.27 9.78
CA SER A 182 28.02 0.32 10.76
C SER A 182 27.95 -0.80 11.79
N ASP A 183 29.08 -1.11 12.42
CA ASP A 183 29.18 -2.07 13.53
C ASP A 183 28.78 -1.48 14.90
N LEU A 184 28.15 -0.30 14.92
CA LEU A 184 27.74 0.35 16.16
C LEU A 184 26.64 -0.46 16.87
N PRO A 185 26.83 -0.87 18.14
CA PRO A 185 25.86 -1.69 18.87
C PRO A 185 24.46 -1.06 18.98
N LEU A 186 24.40 0.27 19.14
CA LEU A 186 23.15 1.03 19.30
C LEU A 186 22.78 1.82 18.03
N ARG A 187 23.18 1.33 16.85
CA ARG A 187 22.91 2.00 15.56
C ARG A 187 21.43 2.38 15.32
N LYS A 188 20.49 1.56 15.81
CA LYS A 188 19.04 1.81 15.71
C LYS A 188 18.53 3.03 16.49
N MET A 189 19.33 3.59 17.41
CA MET A 189 18.96 4.80 18.14
C MET A 189 19.24 6.09 17.34
N PHE A 190 20.05 6.01 16.28
CA PHE A 190 20.31 7.16 15.44
C PHE A 190 19.10 7.44 14.55
N TYR A 191 18.50 8.61 14.73
CA TYR A 191 17.33 8.99 13.96
C TYR A 191 17.26 10.51 13.84
N PHE A 192 16.93 11.00 12.64
CA PHE A 192 16.64 12.41 12.40
C PHE A 192 15.12 12.62 12.29
N PRO A 193 14.45 13.17 13.31
CA PRO A 193 13.09 13.70 13.18
C PRO A 193 12.98 14.73 12.08
N SER A 194 13.99 15.59 11.92
CA SER A 194 14.07 16.58 10.85
C SER A 194 15.53 16.96 10.58
N LEU A 195 15.85 17.26 9.33
CA LEU A 195 17.06 17.97 8.89
C LEU A 195 16.66 18.83 7.69
N SER A 196 16.44 20.12 7.92
CA SER A 196 15.84 21.03 6.94
C SER A 196 16.38 22.46 7.12
N CYS A 197 16.21 23.30 6.10
CA CYS A 197 16.39 24.75 6.16
C CYS A 197 15.07 25.52 6.36
N TYR A 198 13.94 24.80 6.39
CA TYR A 198 12.60 25.39 6.58
C TYR A 198 11.95 25.00 7.90
N THR A 199 12.01 23.71 8.28
CA THR A 199 11.23 23.17 9.40
C THR A 199 12.10 22.46 10.44
N MET A 200 11.56 22.32 11.65
CA MET A 200 12.16 21.60 12.77
C MET A 200 11.07 20.80 13.47
N VAL A 201 11.39 19.59 13.93
CA VAL A 201 10.47 18.69 14.64
C VAL A 201 10.99 18.40 16.03
N TYR A 202 10.16 18.72 17.04
CA TYR A 202 10.36 18.31 18.42
C TYR A 202 9.30 17.27 18.76
N LYS A 203 9.74 16.05 19.09
CA LYS A 203 8.83 14.94 19.34
C LYS A 203 9.46 13.93 20.28
N GLY A 204 8.62 13.13 20.92
CA GLY A 204 9.11 12.05 21.76
C GLY A 204 8.00 11.17 22.28
N MET A 205 8.38 10.16 23.06
CA MET A 205 7.45 9.29 23.78
C MET A 205 6.91 10.03 25.02
N LEU A 206 6.04 11.02 24.76
CA LEU A 206 5.55 11.99 25.72
C LEU A 206 4.02 11.99 25.70
N LEU A 207 3.39 12.28 26.83
CA LEU A 207 2.03 12.80 26.85
C LEU A 207 2.01 14.19 26.21
N ALA A 208 0.87 14.57 25.63
CA ALA A 208 0.69 15.91 25.05
C ALA A 208 1.12 17.01 26.04
N THR A 209 0.70 16.87 27.31
CA THR A 209 0.96 17.82 28.40
C THR A 209 2.39 17.88 28.89
N GLN A 210 3.26 16.96 28.47
CA GLN A 210 4.67 16.92 28.87
C GLN A 210 5.59 17.65 27.88
N LEU A 211 5.11 17.98 26.68
CA LEU A 211 5.97 18.41 25.56
C LEU A 211 6.77 19.69 25.86
N ASP A 212 6.12 20.73 26.38
CA ASP A 212 6.74 22.03 26.65
C ASP A 212 7.67 22.01 27.86
N SER A 213 7.39 21.15 28.82
CA SER A 213 8.20 20.94 30.01
C SER A 213 9.43 20.09 29.68
N TYR A 214 9.26 19.05 28.86
CA TYR A 214 10.36 18.20 28.40
C TYR A 214 11.33 18.96 27.49
N TYR A 215 10.84 19.84 26.62
CA TYR A 215 11.65 20.73 25.79
C TYR A 215 11.53 22.20 26.24
N PRO A 216 12.35 22.66 27.22
CA PRO A 216 12.33 24.04 27.70
C PRO A 216 12.49 25.11 26.61
N ASP A 217 13.14 24.77 25.50
CA ASP A 217 13.23 25.62 24.30
C ASP A 217 11.85 26.12 23.81
N LEU A 218 10.80 25.31 23.94
CA LEU A 218 9.43 25.67 23.53
C LEU A 218 8.80 26.76 24.39
N GLN A 219 9.39 27.07 25.55
CA GLN A 219 8.97 28.15 26.44
C GLN A 219 9.73 29.46 26.19
N ASP A 220 10.77 29.45 25.35
CA ASP A 220 11.56 30.63 25.04
C ASP A 220 10.81 31.57 24.08
N GLU A 221 10.59 32.81 24.50
CA GLU A 221 9.84 33.80 23.71
C GLU A 221 10.46 34.14 22.36
N ARG A 222 11.76 33.84 22.17
CA ARG A 222 12.47 34.04 20.89
C ARG A 222 12.14 32.95 19.87
N LEU A 223 11.55 31.83 20.31
CA LEU A 223 11.11 30.74 19.44
C LEU A 223 9.80 31.14 18.77
N ASP A 224 9.91 31.75 17.60
CA ASP A 224 8.77 32.18 16.79
C ASP A 224 8.51 31.26 15.59
N SER A 225 7.24 31.18 15.19
CA SER A 225 6.84 30.47 13.98
C SER A 225 5.60 31.08 13.36
N ALA A 226 5.46 31.00 12.03
CA ALA A 226 4.24 31.39 11.33
C ALA A 226 3.21 30.25 11.25
N PHE A 227 3.66 29.01 11.44
CA PHE A 227 2.79 27.86 11.56
C PHE A 227 3.39 26.80 12.49
N CYS A 228 2.50 26.00 13.08
CA CYS A 228 2.86 24.83 13.86
C CYS A 228 1.92 23.68 13.52
N MET A 229 2.46 22.52 13.19
CA MET A 229 1.72 21.27 13.05
C MET A 229 1.98 20.40 14.27
N TYR A 230 0.95 19.80 14.86
CA TYR A 230 1.07 19.04 16.09
C TYR A 230 0.30 17.72 15.99
N HIS A 231 0.73 16.75 16.79
CA HIS A 231 0.13 15.43 16.81
C HIS A 231 0.29 14.76 18.17
N SER A 232 -0.76 14.03 18.58
CA SER A 232 -0.77 13.14 19.75
C SER A 232 -1.07 11.72 19.30
N ARG A 233 -0.15 10.79 19.58
CA ARG A 233 -0.16 9.40 19.13
C ARG A 233 -0.97 8.50 20.09
N PHE A 234 -1.64 7.50 19.52
CA PHE A 234 -2.18 6.34 20.22
C PHE A 234 -1.72 5.11 19.44
N SER A 235 -1.10 4.16 20.11
CA SER A 235 -0.60 2.93 19.51
C SER A 235 -1.23 1.71 20.15
N THR A 236 -1.25 0.61 19.42
CA THR A 236 -1.60 -0.71 19.98
C THR A 236 -0.43 -1.37 20.73
N ASN A 237 0.75 -0.74 20.75
CA ASN A 237 1.95 -1.25 21.41
C ASN A 237 2.22 -0.59 22.77
N THR A 238 3.02 -1.27 23.60
CA THR A 238 3.51 -0.75 24.89
C THR A 238 5.04 -0.59 24.91
N PHE A 239 5.69 -0.78 23.76
CA PHE A 239 7.15 -0.74 23.65
C PHE A 239 7.65 0.69 23.42
N PRO A 240 8.74 1.10 24.10
CA PRO A 240 9.18 2.49 24.05
C PRO A 240 9.93 2.81 22.76
N SER A 241 9.29 3.55 21.85
CA SER A 241 9.92 4.03 20.61
C SER A 241 9.71 5.53 20.38
N TRP A 242 10.77 6.31 20.58
CA TRP A 242 10.78 7.76 20.37
C TRP A 242 10.72 8.14 18.87
N GLU A 243 11.22 7.28 17.97
CA GLU A 243 11.24 7.58 16.53
C GLU A 243 9.84 7.58 15.90
N LEU A 244 8.91 6.76 16.44
CA LEU A 244 7.55 6.57 15.91
C LEU A 244 6.58 7.69 16.31
N ALA A 245 6.97 8.58 17.23
CA ALA A 245 6.18 9.77 17.53
C ALA A 245 6.01 10.62 16.25
N HIS A 246 4.89 11.30 16.14
CA HIS A 246 4.63 12.29 15.09
C HIS A 246 4.90 13.70 15.65
N PRO A 247 5.01 14.74 14.81
CA PRO A 247 5.03 14.72 13.34
C PRO A 247 6.20 13.96 12.70
N TYR A 248 6.02 13.59 11.44
CA TYR A 248 7.12 13.22 10.55
C TYR A 248 7.67 14.46 9.83
N ARG A 249 8.45 14.30 8.76
CA ARG A 249 9.21 15.42 8.17
C ARG A 249 8.31 16.36 7.39
N MET A 250 7.34 15.80 6.67
CA MET A 250 6.43 16.54 5.80
C MET A 250 4.99 16.47 6.31
N ILE A 251 4.63 15.43 7.06
CA ILE A 251 3.24 15.14 7.41
C ILE A 251 3.00 14.82 8.88
N SER A 252 1.73 14.96 9.28
CA SER A 252 1.13 14.22 10.38
C SER A 252 -0.14 13.52 9.88
N HIS A 253 -0.29 12.26 10.26
CA HIS A 253 -1.38 11.42 9.78
C HIS A 253 -2.21 10.92 10.94
N ASN A 254 -3.52 11.10 10.82
CA ASN A 254 -4.50 10.48 11.70
C ASN A 254 -5.31 9.47 10.89
N GLY A 255 -5.10 8.19 11.12
CA GLY A 255 -5.64 7.18 10.22
C GLY A 255 -4.75 5.95 10.11
N GLU A 256 -5.07 5.10 9.15
CA GLU A 256 -4.33 3.89 8.84
C GLU A 256 -4.33 3.67 7.32
N ILE A 257 -3.18 3.32 6.75
CA ILE A 257 -3.08 2.94 5.33
C ILE A 257 -3.27 1.43 5.19
N ASN A 258 -4.43 0.99 4.67
CA ASN A 258 -4.79 -0.43 4.58
C ASN A 258 -4.21 -1.15 3.34
N THR A 259 -3.62 -0.41 2.39
CA THR A 259 -2.95 -0.95 1.20
C THR A 259 -1.42 -0.97 1.31
N LEU A 260 -0.87 -0.71 2.51
CA LEU A 260 0.55 -0.43 2.74
C LEU A 260 1.51 -1.43 2.09
N ARG A 261 1.25 -2.74 2.25
CA ARG A 261 2.15 -3.79 1.73
C ARG A 261 2.27 -3.75 0.20
N GLY A 262 1.14 -3.54 -0.48
CA GLY A 262 1.13 -3.36 -1.94
C GLY A 262 1.92 -2.13 -2.35
N ASN A 263 1.69 -1.01 -1.68
CA ASN A 263 2.36 0.24 -1.98
C ASN A 263 3.88 0.16 -1.77
N ILE A 264 4.34 -0.56 -0.74
CA ILE A 264 5.78 -0.82 -0.50
C ILE A 264 6.39 -1.62 -1.67
N ASN A 265 5.71 -2.69 -2.10
CA ASN A 265 6.18 -3.54 -3.18
C ASN A 265 6.26 -2.78 -4.52
N TRP A 266 5.25 -1.96 -4.83
CA TRP A 266 5.24 -1.11 -6.02
C TRP A 266 6.35 -0.07 -5.98
N MET A 267 6.52 0.62 -4.85
CA MET A 267 7.61 1.58 -4.70
C MET A 267 8.99 0.94 -4.82
N LYS A 268 9.18 -0.28 -4.31
CA LYS A 268 10.43 -1.05 -4.49
C LYS A 268 10.71 -1.33 -5.96
N ALA A 269 9.70 -1.75 -6.72
CA ALA A 269 9.85 -2.01 -8.15
C ALA A 269 10.11 -0.73 -8.97
N ARG A 270 9.61 0.43 -8.52
CA ARG A 270 9.82 1.73 -9.18
C ARG A 270 11.21 2.32 -8.99
N GLN A 271 11.99 1.85 -8.02
CA GLN A 271 13.31 2.40 -7.71
C GLN A 271 14.25 2.41 -8.92
N ALA A 272 14.19 1.37 -9.77
CA ALA A 272 15.00 1.25 -10.98
C ALA A 272 14.65 2.28 -12.07
N LEU A 273 13.49 2.93 -12.00
CA LEU A 273 13.02 3.92 -12.98
C LEU A 273 13.17 5.37 -12.50
N LEU A 274 13.60 5.58 -11.24
CA LEU A 274 13.67 6.93 -10.67
C LEU A 274 14.76 7.75 -11.35
N ALA A 275 14.35 8.83 -12.02
CA ALA A 275 15.24 9.82 -12.60
C ALA A 275 14.69 11.23 -12.35
N SER A 276 15.56 12.20 -12.07
CA SER A 276 15.14 13.59 -11.93
C SER A 276 16.28 14.54 -12.24
N THR A 277 15.93 15.66 -12.88
CA THR A 277 16.83 16.77 -13.21
C THR A 277 17.08 17.72 -12.03
N ARG A 278 16.37 17.55 -10.91
CA ARG A 278 16.46 18.43 -9.73
C ARG A 278 17.54 18.01 -8.73
N PHE A 279 17.97 16.75 -8.77
CA PHE A 279 19.02 16.22 -7.93
C PHE A 279 20.37 16.31 -8.64
N ASP A 280 21.46 16.44 -7.88
CA ASP A 280 22.80 16.37 -8.47
C ASP A 280 23.07 14.97 -9.02
N GLU A 281 24.04 14.88 -9.93
CA GLU A 281 24.44 13.59 -10.51
C GLU A 281 24.84 12.58 -9.41
N GLY A 282 24.22 11.40 -9.45
CA GLY A 282 24.44 10.31 -8.49
C GLY A 282 23.73 10.49 -7.14
N ASP A 283 23.04 11.59 -6.87
CA ASP A 283 22.34 11.76 -5.59
C ASP A 283 21.17 10.78 -5.42
N LEU A 284 20.42 10.49 -6.49
CA LEU A 284 19.28 9.56 -6.42
C LEU A 284 19.71 8.14 -6.01
N ASP A 285 20.83 7.64 -6.52
CA ASP A 285 21.39 6.34 -6.13
C ASP A 285 21.71 6.30 -4.63
N LYS A 286 22.18 7.43 -4.08
CA LYS A 286 22.45 7.59 -2.65
C LYS A 286 21.18 7.58 -1.79
N LEU A 287 19.98 7.69 -2.36
CA LEU A 287 18.71 7.61 -1.63
C LEU A 287 18.17 6.18 -1.48
N LEU A 288 18.48 5.26 -2.41
CA LEU A 288 17.89 3.93 -2.51
C LEU A 288 18.34 2.92 -1.43
N PRO A 289 17.46 2.17 -0.74
CA PRO A 289 16.03 2.06 -0.99
C PRO A 289 15.25 3.22 -0.39
N ILE A 290 14.22 3.73 -1.06
CA ILE A 290 13.45 4.92 -0.62
C ILE A 290 12.73 4.63 0.71
N ILE A 291 12.04 3.49 0.79
CA ILE A 291 11.36 3.04 2.00
C ILE A 291 12.32 2.17 2.80
N ARG A 292 12.60 2.57 4.05
CA ARG A 292 13.37 1.76 5.00
C ARG A 292 12.45 0.69 5.60
N GLU A 293 12.98 -0.51 5.81
CA GLU A 293 12.25 -1.58 6.48
C GLU A 293 11.92 -1.20 7.93
N GLY A 294 10.73 -1.61 8.40
CA GLY A 294 10.31 -1.45 9.80
C GLY A 294 9.74 -0.07 10.18
N LEU A 295 9.51 0.83 9.22
CA LEU A 295 8.77 2.08 9.45
C LEU A 295 7.28 1.80 9.71
N SER A 296 6.59 2.73 10.39
CA SER A 296 5.11 2.71 10.43
C SER A 296 4.52 3.03 9.05
N ASP A 297 3.22 2.80 8.91
CA ASP A 297 2.46 3.19 7.72
C ASP A 297 2.68 4.67 7.33
N THR A 298 2.67 5.54 8.33
CA THR A 298 2.85 6.98 8.18
C THR A 298 4.31 7.33 7.88
N GLY A 299 5.26 6.67 8.54
CA GLY A 299 6.68 6.87 8.21
C GLY A 299 7.00 6.45 6.78
N THR A 300 6.29 5.43 6.28
CA THR A 300 6.42 4.93 4.91
C THR A 300 5.88 5.92 3.89
N ILE A 301 4.66 6.43 4.10
CA ILE A 301 4.06 7.42 3.18
C ILE A 301 4.83 8.75 3.22
N ASP A 302 5.34 9.19 4.38
CA ASP A 302 6.19 10.38 4.52
C ASP A 302 7.47 10.28 3.67
N CYS A 303 8.11 9.11 3.60
CA CYS A 303 9.30 8.92 2.76
C CYS A 303 9.02 9.14 1.27
N VAL A 304 7.87 8.67 0.79
CA VAL A 304 7.46 8.82 -0.63
C VAL A 304 7.04 10.26 -0.90
N ILE A 305 6.28 10.88 0.00
CA ILE A 305 5.87 12.29 -0.09
C ILE A 305 7.10 13.21 -0.11
N GLU A 306 8.06 12.98 0.78
CA GLU A 306 9.31 13.75 0.85
C GLU A 306 10.09 13.62 -0.46
N LEU A 307 10.25 12.41 -1.01
CA LEU A 307 10.90 12.21 -2.31
C LEU A 307 10.22 13.01 -3.43
N LEU A 308 8.89 12.93 -3.53
CA LEU A 308 8.12 13.58 -4.59
C LEU A 308 8.16 15.10 -4.49
N ILE A 309 8.11 15.66 -3.27
CA ILE A 309 8.24 17.10 -3.04
C ILE A 309 9.67 17.55 -3.35
N LYS A 310 10.69 16.81 -2.88
CA LYS A 310 12.10 17.13 -3.19
C LYS A 310 12.42 16.99 -4.68
N ALA A 311 11.70 16.13 -5.41
CA ALA A 311 11.78 16.04 -6.87
C ALA A 311 11.10 17.21 -7.61
N GLY A 312 10.42 18.12 -6.90
CA GLY A 312 9.91 19.38 -7.44
C GLY A 312 8.39 19.48 -7.58
N ARG A 313 7.62 18.49 -7.12
CA ARG A 313 6.15 18.59 -7.11
C ARG A 313 5.65 19.39 -5.92
N ALA A 314 4.63 20.22 -6.13
CA ALA A 314 3.97 20.92 -5.04
C ALA A 314 3.29 19.91 -4.08
N PRO A 315 3.24 20.19 -2.76
CA PRO A 315 2.61 19.28 -1.80
C PRO A 315 1.17 18.90 -2.16
N ALA A 316 0.38 19.85 -2.65
CA ALA A 316 -0.99 19.60 -3.11
C ALA A 316 -1.06 18.60 -4.27
N HIS A 317 -0.14 18.69 -5.24
CA HIS A 317 -0.06 17.74 -6.35
C HIS A 317 0.24 16.34 -5.83
N VAL A 318 1.22 16.20 -4.94
CA VAL A 318 1.59 14.91 -4.33
C VAL A 318 0.41 14.28 -3.61
N MET A 319 -0.34 15.07 -2.84
CA MET A 319 -1.53 14.59 -2.12
C MET A 319 -2.64 14.16 -3.07
N MET A 320 -2.93 14.90 -4.14
CA MET A 320 -3.91 14.51 -5.16
C MET A 320 -3.50 13.24 -5.92
N MET A 321 -2.20 13.02 -6.10
CA MET A 321 -1.66 11.85 -6.79
C MET A 321 -1.71 10.59 -5.92
N MET A 322 -1.30 10.69 -4.65
CA MET A 322 -1.23 9.54 -3.73
C MET A 322 -2.57 9.23 -3.06
N ILE A 323 -3.41 10.24 -2.80
CA ILE A 323 -4.72 10.12 -2.16
C ILE A 323 -5.77 10.79 -3.06
N PRO A 324 -6.03 10.21 -4.25
CA PRO A 324 -6.95 10.80 -5.21
C PRO A 324 -8.41 10.69 -4.76
N GLU A 325 -9.21 11.63 -5.26
CA GLU A 325 -10.67 11.58 -5.15
C GLU A 325 -11.27 10.33 -5.81
N ALA A 326 -12.50 9.99 -5.43
CA ALA A 326 -13.30 9.06 -6.22
C ALA A 326 -13.71 9.72 -7.55
N TRP A 327 -13.02 9.37 -8.64
CA TRP A 327 -13.17 10.02 -9.95
C TRP A 327 -13.85 9.14 -11.02
N GLU A 328 -13.64 7.82 -11.00
CA GLU A 328 -14.08 6.89 -12.06
C GLU A 328 -15.59 6.93 -12.28
N SER A 329 -16.36 6.80 -11.20
CA SER A 329 -17.83 6.79 -11.25
C SER A 329 -18.45 8.17 -10.99
N HIS A 330 -17.64 9.24 -10.91
CA HIS A 330 -18.12 10.57 -10.55
C HIS A 330 -18.66 11.33 -11.78
N THR A 331 -19.97 11.24 -12.02
CA THR A 331 -20.61 11.78 -13.23
C THR A 331 -20.51 13.30 -13.37
N THR A 332 -20.53 14.05 -12.27
CA THR A 332 -20.52 15.53 -12.28
C THR A 332 -19.12 16.17 -12.19
N MET A 333 -18.04 15.36 -12.17
CA MET A 333 -16.67 15.88 -12.08
C MET A 333 -16.24 16.46 -13.44
N PRO A 334 -15.60 17.65 -13.48
CA PRO A 334 -15.06 18.23 -14.72
C PRO A 334 -14.09 17.28 -15.42
N GLN A 335 -14.12 17.27 -16.76
CA GLN A 335 -13.34 16.32 -17.57
C GLN A 335 -11.83 16.49 -17.36
N GLU A 336 -11.32 17.73 -17.33
CA GLU A 336 -9.90 18.03 -17.09
C GLU A 336 -9.38 17.39 -15.79
N LYS A 337 -10.21 17.39 -14.74
CA LYS A 337 -9.89 16.77 -13.45
C LYS A 337 -9.93 15.24 -13.52
N LYS A 338 -10.86 14.67 -14.30
CA LYS A 338 -10.85 13.22 -14.58
C LYS A 338 -9.62 12.81 -15.35
N ASP A 339 -9.21 13.60 -16.33
CA ASP A 339 -8.02 13.33 -17.16
C ASP A 339 -6.74 13.42 -16.32
N PHE A 340 -6.66 14.40 -15.40
CA PHE A 340 -5.59 14.46 -14.40
C PHE A 340 -5.51 13.16 -13.60
N TYR A 341 -6.62 12.69 -13.01
CA TYR A 341 -6.60 11.48 -12.19
C TYR A 341 -6.36 10.22 -13.00
N ALA A 342 -6.93 10.12 -14.21
CA ALA A 342 -6.72 9.00 -15.11
C ALA A 342 -5.25 8.87 -15.52
N TYR A 343 -4.58 9.99 -15.81
CA TYR A 343 -3.14 10.02 -16.10
C TYR A 343 -2.30 9.57 -14.90
N HIS A 344 -2.57 10.08 -13.70
CA HIS A 344 -1.79 9.69 -12.52
C HIS A 344 -2.04 8.23 -12.09
N ALA A 345 -3.22 7.67 -12.39
CA ALA A 345 -3.56 6.28 -12.11
C ALA A 345 -2.78 5.25 -12.96
N THR A 346 -2.00 5.68 -13.97
CA THR A 346 -1.19 4.77 -14.79
C THR A 346 0.13 4.38 -14.12
N PHE A 347 0.61 5.19 -13.16
CA PHE A 347 1.90 4.97 -12.48
C PHE A 347 1.85 5.17 -10.95
N MET A 348 0.72 5.60 -10.37
CA MET A 348 0.54 5.67 -8.92
C MET A 348 -0.81 5.08 -8.51
N GLU A 349 -0.76 3.99 -7.74
CA GLU A 349 -1.91 3.44 -7.05
C GLU A 349 -2.29 4.32 -5.84
N PRO A 350 -3.59 4.44 -5.53
CA PRO A 350 -4.02 5.12 -4.31
C PRO A 350 -3.47 4.45 -3.05
N TRP A 351 -2.96 5.27 -2.14
CA TRP A 351 -2.63 4.88 -0.77
C TRP A 351 -3.90 4.99 0.07
N ASP A 352 -4.68 3.91 0.06
CA ASP A 352 -6.04 3.89 0.60
C ASP A 352 -6.07 3.59 2.10
N GLY A 353 -7.22 3.90 2.71
CA GLY A 353 -7.48 3.74 4.13
C GLY A 353 -7.99 5.04 4.78
N PRO A 354 -8.53 4.98 6.00
CA PRO A 354 -8.96 6.18 6.72
C PRO A 354 -7.76 7.11 6.89
N ALA A 355 -7.85 8.35 6.43
CA ALA A 355 -6.73 9.27 6.53
C ALA A 355 -7.19 10.71 6.68
N SER A 356 -6.70 11.37 7.70
CA SER A 356 -6.63 12.83 7.78
C SER A 356 -5.17 13.22 7.86
N ILE A 357 -4.63 13.73 6.75
CA ILE A 357 -3.21 14.07 6.64
C ILE A 357 -3.08 15.59 6.61
N THR A 358 -2.34 16.12 7.57
CA THR A 358 -1.80 17.48 7.52
C THR A 358 -0.41 17.44 6.93
N PHE A 359 -0.09 18.35 6.02
CA PHE A 359 1.17 18.33 5.28
C PHE A 359 1.73 19.74 5.10
N THR A 360 3.05 19.85 4.94
CA THR A 360 3.74 21.12 4.73
C THR A 360 5.07 20.92 4.03
N ASP A 361 5.50 21.93 3.26
CA ASP A 361 6.87 22.09 2.75
C ASP A 361 7.63 23.22 3.47
N GLY A 362 7.06 23.80 4.52
CA GLY A 362 7.59 24.96 5.23
C GLY A 362 7.15 26.32 4.71
N LYS A 363 6.57 26.39 3.50
CA LYS A 363 6.03 27.61 2.86
C LYS A 363 4.51 27.58 2.75
N THR A 364 3.97 26.39 2.53
CA THR A 364 2.55 26.08 2.49
C THR A 364 2.22 25.06 3.57
N ILE A 365 0.99 25.11 4.08
CA ILE A 365 0.48 24.08 4.98
C ILE A 365 -0.96 23.75 4.61
N GLY A 366 -1.28 22.47 4.61
CA GLY A 366 -2.60 22.01 4.21
C GLY A 366 -3.03 20.75 4.93
N ALA A 367 -4.25 20.36 4.60
CA ALA A 367 -4.84 19.12 5.02
C ALA A 367 -5.65 18.48 3.90
N THR A 368 -5.58 17.16 3.82
CA THR A 368 -6.42 16.36 2.93
C THR A 368 -7.07 15.23 3.73
N LEU A 369 -8.27 14.85 3.31
CA LEU A 369 -8.93 13.64 3.77
C LEU A 369 -8.76 12.54 2.74
N ASP A 370 -8.91 11.30 3.20
CA ASP A 370 -9.11 10.16 2.32
C ASP A 370 -10.38 10.34 1.47
N ARG A 371 -10.49 9.53 0.41
CA ARG A 371 -11.60 9.56 -0.54
C ARG A 371 -12.98 9.35 0.08
N ASN A 372 -13.05 8.66 1.21
CA ASN A 372 -14.29 8.34 1.92
C ASN A 372 -14.56 9.34 3.06
N GLY A 373 -13.56 10.14 3.44
CA GLY A 373 -13.62 11.10 4.54
C GLY A 373 -13.88 10.45 5.89
N LEU A 374 -13.17 9.35 6.18
CA LEU A 374 -13.41 8.50 7.35
C LEU A 374 -12.89 9.13 8.66
N ARG A 375 -12.15 10.24 8.57
CA ARG A 375 -11.57 10.96 9.70
C ARG A 375 -12.08 12.39 9.80
N PRO A 376 -12.31 12.91 11.04
CA PRO A 376 -12.81 14.26 11.22
C PRO A 376 -11.67 15.29 11.02
N SER A 377 -11.98 16.35 10.29
CA SER A 377 -11.12 17.53 10.15
C SER A 377 -11.96 18.80 10.12
N ARG A 378 -11.71 19.70 11.07
CA ARG A 378 -12.46 20.94 11.26
C ARG A 378 -11.50 22.12 11.24
N TYR A 379 -11.99 23.26 10.75
CA TYR A 379 -11.19 24.49 10.73
C TYR A 379 -11.99 25.73 11.10
N TRP A 380 -11.29 26.71 11.65
CA TRP A 380 -11.80 28.06 11.92
C TRP A 380 -10.78 29.10 11.45
N VAL A 381 -11.32 30.23 11.00
CA VAL A 381 -10.57 31.41 10.60
C VAL A 381 -10.99 32.56 11.51
N THR A 382 -10.04 33.20 12.18
CA THR A 382 -10.30 34.35 13.05
C THR A 382 -10.16 35.67 12.31
N LYS A 383 -10.60 36.77 12.92
CA LYS A 383 -10.43 38.14 12.41
C LYS A 383 -8.97 38.58 12.32
N ASP A 384 -8.11 38.00 13.16
CA ASP A 384 -6.67 38.27 13.20
C ASP A 384 -5.88 37.39 12.23
N ASP A 385 -6.52 36.87 11.18
CA ASP A 385 -5.90 36.03 10.15
C ASP A 385 -5.29 34.72 10.69
N LEU A 386 -5.69 34.24 11.88
CA LEU A 386 -5.28 32.94 12.41
C LEU A 386 -6.21 31.85 11.86
N VAL A 387 -5.61 30.82 11.28
CA VAL A 387 -6.29 29.61 10.85
C VAL A 387 -5.88 28.48 11.78
N ILE A 388 -6.88 27.80 12.31
CA ILE A 388 -6.69 26.62 13.12
C ILE A 388 -7.43 25.48 12.46
N MET A 389 -6.73 24.39 12.22
CA MET A 389 -7.27 23.11 11.78
C MET A 389 -7.00 22.09 12.88
N ALA A 390 -8.02 21.31 13.25
CA ALA A 390 -7.87 20.21 14.18
C ALA A 390 -8.87 19.09 13.90
N SER A 391 -8.58 17.90 14.43
CA SER A 391 -9.50 16.77 14.41
C SER A 391 -10.80 17.01 15.19
N GLU A 392 -10.80 17.93 16.16
CA GLU A 392 -11.95 18.27 16.98
C GLU A 392 -12.19 19.78 17.08
N VAL A 393 -13.41 20.14 17.48
CA VAL A 393 -13.78 21.51 17.82
C VAL A 393 -13.44 21.82 19.28
N GLY A 394 -13.03 23.05 19.57
CA GLY A 394 -12.76 23.49 20.95
C GLY A 394 -11.33 23.24 21.44
N VAL A 395 -10.37 23.02 20.54
CA VAL A 395 -8.95 22.91 20.90
C VAL A 395 -8.34 24.19 21.46
N LEU A 396 -8.97 25.34 21.18
CA LEU A 396 -8.62 26.65 21.70
C LEU A 396 -9.88 27.40 22.11
N ASP A 397 -9.79 28.13 23.21
CA ASP A 397 -10.84 29.03 23.67
C ASP A 397 -10.74 30.37 22.92
N ILE A 398 -11.55 30.50 21.88
CA ILE A 398 -11.60 31.70 21.01
C ILE A 398 -12.99 32.31 21.12
N PRO A 399 -13.11 33.61 21.47
CA PRO A 399 -14.39 34.30 21.52
C PRO A 399 -15.15 34.16 20.20
N ALA A 400 -16.46 33.88 20.28
CA ALA A 400 -17.26 33.61 19.09
C ALA A 400 -17.33 34.83 18.16
N GLU A 401 -17.25 36.04 18.71
CA GLU A 401 -17.17 37.29 17.97
C GLU A 401 -15.92 37.42 17.10
N ASP A 402 -14.83 36.72 17.42
CA ASP A 402 -13.56 36.80 16.69
C ASP A 402 -13.46 35.79 15.54
N ILE A 403 -14.47 34.93 15.39
CA ILE A 403 -14.49 33.88 14.36
C ILE A 403 -15.20 34.39 13.11
N VAL A 404 -14.45 34.45 12.00
CA VAL A 404 -14.96 34.85 10.68
C VAL A 404 -15.64 33.68 9.97
N LYS A 405 -15.03 32.49 10.05
CA LYS A 405 -15.52 31.30 9.35
C LYS A 405 -15.27 30.04 10.17
N LYS A 406 -16.24 29.12 10.17
CA LYS A 406 -16.08 27.73 10.64
C LYS A 406 -16.42 26.78 9.51
N GLY A 407 -15.64 25.72 9.36
CA GLY A 407 -15.85 24.72 8.32
C GLY A 407 -15.39 23.33 8.73
N ARG A 408 -15.59 22.39 7.82
CA ARG A 408 -15.06 21.03 7.88
C ARG A 408 -14.44 20.68 6.53
N LEU A 409 -13.45 19.80 6.53
CA LEU A 409 -13.03 19.14 5.31
C LEU A 409 -14.09 18.10 4.94
N GLU A 410 -14.32 17.95 3.65
CA GLU A 410 -15.26 16.98 3.08
C GLU A 410 -14.46 15.92 2.31
N PRO A 411 -15.02 14.71 2.11
CA PRO A 411 -14.33 13.65 1.38
C PRO A 411 -13.77 14.17 0.05
N GLY A 412 -12.48 13.91 -0.18
CA GLY A 412 -11.82 14.33 -1.41
C GLY A 412 -11.47 15.81 -1.54
N ARG A 413 -11.88 16.69 -0.61
CA ARG A 413 -11.51 18.12 -0.61
C ARG A 413 -10.21 18.37 0.13
N MET A 414 -9.41 19.28 -0.41
CA MET A 414 -8.17 19.75 0.18
C MET A 414 -8.37 21.15 0.77
N PHE A 415 -7.70 21.38 1.89
CA PHE A 415 -7.59 22.69 2.52
C PHE A 415 -6.13 23.11 2.48
N LEU A 416 -5.81 24.20 1.78
CA LEU A 416 -4.44 24.69 1.62
C LEU A 416 -4.33 26.15 2.03
N VAL A 417 -3.35 26.46 2.86
CA VAL A 417 -2.94 27.82 3.22
C VAL A 417 -1.59 28.10 2.59
N ASP A 418 -1.55 29.11 1.74
CA ASP A 418 -0.33 29.63 1.15
C ASP A 418 0.04 30.94 1.88
N MET A 419 1.15 30.89 2.63
CA MET A 419 1.61 32.02 3.42
C MET A 419 2.29 33.11 2.58
N GLU A 420 2.80 32.76 1.39
CA GLU A 420 3.41 33.72 0.47
C GLU A 420 2.33 34.53 -0.25
N GLN A 421 1.22 33.89 -0.63
CA GLN A 421 0.04 34.55 -1.19
C GLN A 421 -0.84 35.21 -0.11
N GLY A 422 -0.70 34.81 1.15
CA GLY A 422 -1.43 35.38 2.28
C GLY A 422 -2.90 34.96 2.35
N ARG A 423 -3.27 33.79 1.81
CA ARG A 423 -4.67 33.37 1.66
C ARG A 423 -4.87 31.86 1.76
N ILE A 424 -6.13 31.47 1.99
CA ILE A 424 -6.60 30.09 1.82
C ILE A 424 -6.88 29.89 0.33
N VAL A 425 -6.22 28.91 -0.29
CA VAL A 425 -6.44 28.55 -1.70
C VAL A 425 -7.70 27.67 -1.76
N GLY A 426 -8.63 28.01 -2.66
CA GLY A 426 -9.87 27.25 -2.82
C GLY A 426 -9.60 25.88 -3.44
N ASP A 427 -10.36 24.85 -3.03
CA ASP A 427 -10.21 23.48 -3.55
C ASP A 427 -10.39 23.41 -5.07
N ASP A 428 -11.45 24.04 -5.59
CA ASP A 428 -11.75 24.04 -7.03
C ASP A 428 -10.68 24.80 -7.83
N GLU A 429 -10.18 25.92 -7.30
CA GLU A 429 -9.10 26.71 -7.90
C GLU A 429 -7.81 25.90 -7.98
N LEU A 430 -7.38 25.32 -6.84
CA LEU A 430 -6.16 24.53 -6.72
C LEU A 430 -6.17 23.33 -7.67
N LYS A 431 -7.29 22.60 -7.71
CA LYS A 431 -7.42 21.40 -8.53
C LYS A 431 -7.53 21.72 -10.00
N HIS A 432 -8.18 22.83 -10.36
CA HIS A 432 -8.24 23.28 -11.75
C HIS A 432 -6.84 23.71 -12.23
N GLU A 433 -6.07 24.45 -11.41
CA GLU A 433 -4.69 24.82 -11.75
C GLU A 433 -3.82 23.57 -11.97
N LEU A 434 -3.89 22.58 -11.08
CA LEU A 434 -3.12 21.33 -11.20
C LEU A 434 -3.59 20.46 -12.38
N ALA A 435 -4.89 20.41 -12.65
CA ALA A 435 -5.44 19.71 -13.81
C ALA A 435 -5.11 20.40 -15.14
N ALA A 436 -4.89 21.72 -15.13
CA ALA A 436 -4.49 22.51 -16.29
C ALA A 436 -2.96 22.64 -16.45
N ALA A 437 -2.18 22.15 -15.48
CA ALA A 437 -0.71 22.29 -15.48
C ALA A 437 -0.04 21.59 -16.67
N ALA A 438 -0.67 20.57 -17.24
CA ALA A 438 -0.22 19.85 -18.42
C ALA A 438 -1.42 19.40 -19.26
N PRO A 439 -1.24 19.13 -20.57
CA PRO A 439 -2.32 18.69 -21.45
C PRO A 439 -2.62 17.19 -21.26
N TYR A 440 -3.05 16.79 -20.06
CA TYR A 440 -3.31 15.39 -19.71
C TYR A 440 -4.32 14.72 -20.64
N ALA A 441 -5.37 15.43 -21.06
CA ALA A 441 -6.35 14.95 -22.01
C ALA A 441 -5.72 14.56 -23.36
N THR A 442 -4.79 15.38 -23.85
CA THR A 442 -4.05 15.11 -25.09
C THR A 442 -3.14 13.90 -24.92
N TRP A 443 -2.40 13.82 -23.82
CA TRP A 443 -1.52 12.68 -23.54
C TRP A 443 -2.30 11.36 -23.47
N LEU A 444 -3.44 11.35 -22.79
CA LEU A 444 -4.31 10.18 -22.72
C LEU A 444 -4.85 9.83 -24.11
N ALA A 445 -5.37 10.79 -24.88
CA ALA A 445 -5.91 10.53 -26.21
C ALA A 445 -4.86 10.00 -27.22
N GLU A 446 -3.61 10.45 -27.11
CA GLU A 446 -2.53 10.07 -28.03
C GLU A 446 -1.86 8.74 -27.64
N HIS A 447 -1.70 8.45 -26.34
CA HIS A 447 -0.90 7.32 -25.87
C HIS A 447 -1.70 6.18 -25.22
N MET A 448 -2.82 6.47 -24.54
CA MET A 448 -3.65 5.44 -23.92
C MET A 448 -4.37 4.64 -25.01
N VAL A 449 -4.41 3.32 -24.84
CA VAL A 449 -5.12 2.43 -25.76
C VAL A 449 -6.28 1.79 -25.02
N GLU A 450 -7.49 2.00 -25.51
CA GLU A 450 -8.66 1.28 -25.00
C GLU A 450 -8.64 -0.16 -25.55
N LEU A 451 -9.01 -1.15 -24.73
CA LEU A 451 -9.04 -2.56 -25.17
C LEU A 451 -9.85 -2.76 -26.47
N ALA A 452 -10.92 -1.99 -26.66
CA ALA A 452 -11.77 -2.04 -27.85
C ALA A 452 -11.05 -1.61 -29.14
N GLU A 453 -9.94 -0.87 -29.05
CA GLU A 453 -9.11 -0.46 -30.19
C GLU A 453 -8.04 -1.48 -30.56
N VAL A 454 -7.76 -2.43 -29.65
CA VAL A 454 -6.76 -3.47 -29.89
C VAL A 454 -7.23 -4.35 -31.06
N PRO A 455 -6.37 -4.62 -32.05
CA PRO A 455 -6.74 -5.44 -33.20
C PRO A 455 -7.35 -6.78 -32.76
N ALA A 456 -8.39 -7.22 -33.47
CA ALA A 456 -8.96 -8.54 -33.24
C ALA A 456 -7.88 -9.60 -33.42
N GLY A 457 -7.70 -10.45 -32.40
CA GLY A 457 -6.81 -11.59 -32.49
C GLY A 457 -7.41 -12.73 -33.33
N GLU A 458 -6.66 -13.82 -33.42
CA GLU A 458 -7.21 -15.08 -33.94
C GLU A 458 -8.42 -15.49 -33.10
N ALA A 459 -9.45 -16.05 -33.75
CA ALA A 459 -10.64 -16.50 -33.04
C ALA A 459 -10.22 -17.53 -31.97
N PRO A 460 -10.70 -17.38 -30.72
CA PRO A 460 -10.35 -18.33 -29.68
C PRO A 460 -10.78 -19.73 -30.11
N PRO A 461 -10.00 -20.78 -29.75
CA PRO A 461 -10.34 -22.14 -30.12
C PRO A 461 -11.74 -22.49 -29.59
N ALA A 462 -12.56 -23.10 -30.45
CA ALA A 462 -13.90 -23.50 -30.06
C ALA A 462 -13.84 -24.47 -28.85
N PRO A 463 -14.78 -24.37 -27.90
CA PRO A 463 -14.82 -25.27 -26.76
C PRO A 463 -14.92 -26.72 -27.23
N ASP A 464 -13.89 -27.51 -26.93
CA ASP A 464 -13.86 -28.92 -27.25
C ASP A 464 -14.64 -29.71 -26.20
N ALA A 465 -15.85 -30.12 -26.58
CA ALA A 465 -16.76 -30.87 -25.73
C ALA A 465 -16.23 -32.28 -25.39
N GLU A 466 -15.35 -32.86 -26.22
CA GLU A 466 -14.80 -34.19 -25.98
C GLU A 466 -13.74 -34.16 -24.88
N THR A 467 -12.92 -33.11 -24.83
CA THR A 467 -11.84 -32.98 -23.83
C THR A 467 -12.20 -32.12 -22.62
N LEU A 468 -13.32 -31.39 -22.65
CA LEU A 468 -13.75 -30.50 -21.57
C LEU A 468 -13.82 -31.21 -20.22
N LEU A 469 -14.44 -32.40 -20.18
CA LEU A 469 -14.56 -33.19 -18.95
C LEU A 469 -13.20 -33.56 -18.36
N THR A 470 -12.28 -34.02 -19.20
CA THR A 470 -10.92 -34.41 -18.79
C THR A 470 -10.15 -33.19 -18.27
N ARG A 471 -10.27 -32.04 -18.93
CA ARG A 471 -9.68 -30.78 -18.46
C ARG A 471 -10.27 -30.35 -17.11
N GLN A 472 -11.60 -30.36 -16.97
CA GLN A 472 -12.28 -30.07 -15.70
C GLN A 472 -11.77 -30.98 -14.58
N GLN A 473 -11.61 -32.28 -14.82
CA GLN A 473 -11.05 -33.21 -13.83
C GLN A 473 -9.60 -32.89 -13.46
N ALA A 474 -8.76 -32.53 -14.44
CA ALA A 474 -7.35 -32.20 -14.23
C ALA A 474 -7.17 -30.95 -13.36
N PHE A 475 -8.09 -29.99 -13.46
CA PHE A 475 -8.13 -28.77 -12.64
C PHE A 475 -9.01 -28.89 -11.38
N GLY A 476 -9.48 -30.10 -11.06
CA GLY A 476 -10.22 -30.39 -9.83
C GLY A 476 -11.64 -29.80 -9.77
N TYR A 477 -12.31 -29.63 -10.91
CA TYR A 477 -13.71 -29.20 -10.95
C TYR A 477 -14.63 -30.32 -10.46
N THR A 478 -15.70 -29.92 -9.78
CA THR A 478 -16.73 -30.81 -9.24
C THR A 478 -18.12 -30.41 -9.73
N LEU A 479 -19.10 -31.29 -9.54
CA LEU A 479 -20.50 -30.95 -9.79
C LEU A 479 -21.02 -29.86 -8.83
N GLU A 480 -20.48 -29.78 -7.61
CA GLU A 480 -20.76 -28.69 -6.68
C GLU A 480 -20.31 -27.33 -7.23
N ASP A 481 -19.13 -27.26 -7.86
CA ASP A 481 -18.65 -26.04 -8.51
C ASP A 481 -19.61 -25.58 -9.60
N GLN A 482 -20.04 -26.50 -10.47
CA GLN A 482 -21.01 -26.15 -11.53
C GLN A 482 -22.35 -25.70 -10.94
N LYS A 483 -22.88 -26.44 -9.97
CA LYS A 483 -24.24 -26.23 -9.45
C LYS A 483 -24.36 -25.04 -8.51
N TYR A 484 -23.44 -24.90 -7.56
CA TYR A 484 -23.53 -23.92 -6.47
C TYR A 484 -22.71 -22.66 -6.74
N ILE A 485 -21.68 -22.73 -7.58
CA ILE A 485 -20.78 -21.61 -7.84
C ILE A 485 -21.06 -21.02 -9.23
N LEU A 486 -20.78 -21.76 -10.31
CA LEU A 486 -20.90 -21.25 -11.69
C LEU A 486 -22.35 -20.96 -12.08
N GLY A 487 -23.28 -21.86 -11.75
CA GLY A 487 -24.69 -21.74 -12.11
C GLY A 487 -25.35 -20.45 -11.61
N PRO A 488 -25.28 -20.12 -10.30
CA PRO A 488 -25.84 -18.87 -9.78
C PRO A 488 -25.16 -17.62 -10.36
N MET A 489 -23.84 -17.65 -10.56
CA MET A 489 -23.10 -16.51 -11.13
C MET A 489 -23.49 -16.24 -12.58
N ALA A 490 -23.59 -17.29 -13.40
CA ALA A 490 -24.01 -17.18 -14.80
C ALA A 490 -25.50 -16.80 -14.94
N ASN A 491 -26.37 -17.27 -14.05
CA ASN A 491 -27.80 -16.95 -14.10
C ASN A 491 -28.12 -15.51 -13.66
N ASN A 492 -27.53 -15.06 -12.55
CA ASN A 492 -27.98 -13.86 -11.85
C ASN A 492 -26.99 -12.69 -11.91
N GLY A 493 -25.76 -12.91 -12.37
CA GLY A 493 -24.71 -11.91 -12.35
C GLY A 493 -24.27 -11.48 -10.95
N LEU A 494 -24.51 -12.34 -9.94
CA LEU A 494 -24.18 -12.13 -8.53
C LEU A 494 -23.48 -13.38 -7.98
N TRP A 495 -22.61 -13.18 -6.98
CA TRP A 495 -21.92 -14.29 -6.32
C TRP A 495 -22.91 -15.26 -5.64
N ALA A 496 -22.51 -16.52 -5.52
CA ALA A 496 -23.30 -17.54 -4.86
C ALA A 496 -23.51 -17.25 -3.35
N ILE A 497 -24.73 -17.45 -2.86
CA ILE A 497 -25.07 -17.28 -1.44
C ILE A 497 -25.33 -18.66 -0.82
N GLY A 498 -24.70 -18.92 0.32
CA GLY A 498 -24.92 -20.10 1.17
C GLY A 498 -25.30 -19.71 2.61
N SER A 499 -25.42 -20.72 3.48
CA SER A 499 -25.69 -20.55 4.91
C SER A 499 -24.96 -21.61 5.74
N MET A 500 -25.02 -21.48 7.07
CA MET A 500 -24.21 -22.25 8.05
C MET A 500 -22.71 -21.91 8.00
N GLY A 501 -21.96 -22.39 9.00
CA GLY A 501 -20.50 -22.23 9.06
C GLY A 501 -19.77 -23.28 8.23
N THR A 502 -18.52 -23.00 7.86
CA THR A 502 -17.62 -24.00 7.27
C THR A 502 -17.21 -25.01 8.34
N ASP A 503 -17.66 -26.24 8.19
CA ASP A 503 -17.43 -27.34 9.13
C ASP A 503 -16.59 -28.49 8.53
N THR A 504 -15.97 -28.22 7.37
CA THR A 504 -14.94 -29.05 6.76
C THR A 504 -13.56 -28.77 7.39
N PRO A 505 -12.61 -29.72 7.32
CA PRO A 505 -11.24 -29.52 7.76
C PRO A 505 -10.56 -28.33 7.07
N LEU A 506 -9.55 -27.76 7.72
CA LEU A 506 -8.60 -26.88 7.04
C LEU A 506 -7.92 -27.66 5.90
N ALA A 507 -7.52 -26.97 4.82
CA ALA A 507 -6.94 -27.61 3.63
C ALA A 507 -5.80 -28.58 3.96
N VAL A 508 -4.85 -28.13 4.80
CA VAL A 508 -3.71 -28.93 5.28
C VAL A 508 -4.09 -30.17 6.11
N LEU A 509 -5.31 -30.25 6.62
CA LEU A 509 -5.85 -31.36 7.41
C LEU A 509 -6.88 -32.21 6.64
N SER A 510 -7.12 -31.90 5.37
CA SER A 510 -8.05 -32.65 4.54
C SER A 510 -7.42 -33.96 4.07
N ASP A 511 -8.24 -35.02 4.01
CA ASP A 511 -7.85 -36.29 3.39
C ASP A 511 -8.05 -36.29 1.86
N ARG A 512 -8.52 -35.17 1.30
CA ARG A 512 -8.80 -34.98 -0.13
C ARG A 512 -7.77 -34.01 -0.73
N PRO A 513 -7.37 -34.21 -2.00
CA PRO A 513 -6.53 -33.24 -2.71
C PRO A 513 -7.19 -31.86 -2.72
N GLN A 514 -6.48 -30.85 -2.22
CA GLN A 514 -6.95 -29.47 -2.16
C GLN A 514 -6.38 -28.64 -3.31
N VAL A 515 -7.13 -27.60 -3.70
CA VAL A 515 -6.62 -26.55 -4.58
C VAL A 515 -5.82 -25.54 -3.75
N LEU A 516 -4.73 -25.00 -4.33
CA LEU A 516 -3.82 -24.09 -3.63
C LEU A 516 -4.54 -22.88 -3.00
N TYR A 517 -5.61 -22.39 -3.64
CA TYR A 517 -6.43 -21.30 -3.14
C TYR A 517 -6.96 -21.54 -1.72
N ASN A 518 -7.28 -22.79 -1.33
CA ASN A 518 -7.90 -23.12 -0.05
C ASN A 518 -6.96 -22.92 1.17
N TYR A 519 -5.65 -22.87 0.94
CA TYR A 519 -4.63 -22.62 1.96
C TYR A 519 -4.58 -21.15 2.38
N PHE A 520 -5.19 -20.24 1.61
CA PHE A 520 -5.20 -18.81 1.94
C PHE A 520 -6.55 -18.39 2.50
N LYS A 521 -6.52 -17.49 3.49
CA LYS A 521 -7.70 -16.89 4.12
C LYS A 521 -7.67 -15.39 3.89
N GLN A 522 -8.83 -14.82 3.53
CA GLN A 522 -8.98 -13.38 3.33
C GLN A 522 -8.85 -12.68 4.67
N LEU A 523 -7.98 -11.67 4.74
CA LEU A 523 -7.97 -10.74 5.87
C LEU A 523 -9.17 -9.79 5.76
N PHE A 524 -9.62 -9.27 6.89
CA PHE A 524 -10.67 -8.26 6.97
C PHE A 524 -10.33 -7.26 8.07
N ALA A 525 -10.86 -6.04 7.92
CA ALA A 525 -10.63 -4.97 8.87
C ALA A 525 -11.48 -5.16 10.13
N GLN A 526 -10.86 -4.95 11.30
CA GLN A 526 -11.56 -4.99 12.58
C GLN A 526 -10.96 -3.97 13.55
N VAL A 527 -11.80 -3.06 14.08
CA VAL A 527 -11.45 -1.96 15.00
C VAL A 527 -10.54 -0.88 14.38
N THR A 528 -9.40 -1.23 13.80
CA THR A 528 -8.35 -0.28 13.39
C THR A 528 -8.81 0.61 12.23
N ASN A 529 -9.46 0.00 11.22
CA ASN A 529 -10.13 0.68 10.13
C ASN A 529 -11.55 0.09 9.88
N PRO A 530 -12.51 0.88 9.34
CA PRO A 530 -13.83 0.38 9.02
C PRO A 530 -13.87 -0.29 7.63
N PRO A 531 -14.69 -1.34 7.44
CA PRO A 531 -15.02 -1.83 6.11
C PRO A 531 -15.92 -0.84 5.35
N LEU A 532 -15.91 -0.96 4.02
CA LEU A 532 -16.73 -0.18 3.09
C LEU A 532 -18.02 -0.92 2.71
N ASP A 533 -19.13 -0.21 2.51
CA ASP A 533 -20.33 -0.78 1.89
C ASP A 533 -20.25 -0.66 0.36
N CYS A 534 -19.76 -1.71 -0.30
CA CYS A 534 -19.58 -1.73 -1.75
C CYS A 534 -20.89 -1.65 -2.58
N ILE A 535 -22.07 -1.69 -1.94
CA ILE A 535 -23.36 -1.58 -2.63
C ILE A 535 -23.90 -0.16 -2.49
N ARG A 536 -23.88 0.40 -1.27
CA ARG A 536 -24.39 1.75 -1.01
C ARG A 536 -23.41 2.85 -1.39
N GLU A 537 -22.11 2.53 -1.34
CA GLU A 537 -21.01 3.44 -1.61
C GLU A 537 -20.27 3.03 -2.91
N GLU A 538 -20.99 2.44 -3.88
CA GLU A 538 -20.41 1.99 -5.16
C GLU A 538 -19.65 3.10 -5.91
N LEU A 539 -20.06 4.37 -5.74
CA LEU A 539 -19.41 5.55 -6.34
C LEU A 539 -17.94 5.73 -5.94
N VAL A 540 -17.53 5.25 -4.75
CA VAL A 540 -16.13 5.33 -4.32
C VAL A 540 -15.32 4.15 -4.82
N THR A 541 -15.96 3.08 -5.33
CA THR A 541 -15.24 1.91 -5.81
C THR A 541 -14.71 2.09 -7.23
N ALA A 542 -13.56 1.49 -7.53
CA ALA A 542 -12.88 1.57 -8.82
C ALA A 542 -12.41 0.19 -9.28
N VAL A 543 -12.76 -0.20 -10.51
CA VAL A 543 -12.49 -1.55 -11.07
C VAL A 543 -11.57 -1.52 -12.29
N LEU A 544 -11.34 -0.34 -12.85
CA LEU A 544 -10.45 -0.11 -13.97
C LEU A 544 -9.02 -0.56 -13.64
N THR A 545 -8.37 -1.17 -14.62
CA THR A 545 -6.97 -1.56 -14.51
C THR A 545 -6.22 -1.28 -15.80
N HIS A 546 -4.90 -1.14 -15.70
CA HIS A 546 -4.01 -0.88 -16.83
C HIS A 546 -2.99 -2.01 -16.98
N LEU A 547 -2.65 -2.31 -18.24
CA LEU A 547 -1.60 -3.25 -18.64
C LEU A 547 -0.54 -2.55 -19.47
N GLY A 548 0.72 -2.73 -19.09
CA GLY A 548 1.86 -2.19 -19.84
C GLY A 548 3.03 -1.88 -18.93
N LYS A 549 4.00 -1.14 -19.48
CA LYS A 549 5.12 -0.58 -18.71
C LYS A 549 4.66 0.66 -17.94
N GLU A 550 5.22 0.85 -16.75
CA GLU A 550 5.19 2.12 -16.02
C GLU A 550 6.40 2.98 -16.43
N ASP A 551 6.27 4.30 -16.26
CA ASP A 551 7.32 5.27 -16.56
C ASP A 551 7.89 5.88 -15.26
N ASN A 552 8.88 6.75 -15.38
CA ASN A 552 9.52 7.45 -14.26
C ASN A 552 8.50 8.21 -13.41
N LEU A 553 8.44 7.88 -12.12
CA LEU A 553 7.52 8.49 -11.15
C LEU A 553 7.78 9.99 -10.91
N LEU A 554 9.05 10.40 -10.92
CA LEU A 554 9.43 11.75 -10.49
C LEU A 554 9.11 12.80 -11.55
N GLU A 555 9.43 12.51 -12.80
CA GLU A 555 9.23 13.39 -13.97
C GLU A 555 8.56 12.62 -15.12
N PRO A 556 7.28 12.22 -15.00
CA PRO A 556 6.58 11.44 -16.01
C PRO A 556 6.23 12.32 -17.21
N GLY A 557 6.53 11.81 -18.41
CA GLY A 557 6.13 12.42 -19.67
C GLY A 557 4.86 11.80 -20.26
N PRO A 558 4.48 12.19 -21.50
CA PRO A 558 3.32 11.64 -22.20
C PRO A 558 3.34 10.10 -22.30
N GLU A 559 4.53 9.51 -22.40
CA GLU A 559 4.76 8.07 -22.46
C GLU A 559 4.26 7.30 -21.23
N ALA A 560 4.08 7.96 -20.08
CA ALA A 560 3.48 7.36 -18.89
C ALA A 560 2.02 6.91 -19.11
N ALA A 561 1.33 7.51 -20.09
CA ALA A 561 -0.02 7.10 -20.50
C ALA A 561 -0.03 5.92 -21.49
N HIS A 562 1.13 5.44 -21.96
CA HIS A 562 1.25 4.37 -22.95
C HIS A 562 0.97 2.99 -22.34
N GLN A 563 -0.30 2.74 -22.03
CA GLN A 563 -0.80 1.50 -21.45
C GLN A 563 -2.11 1.08 -22.15
N VAL A 564 -2.44 -0.20 -22.03
CA VAL A 564 -3.75 -0.73 -22.44
C VAL A 564 -4.69 -0.64 -21.25
N ARG A 565 -5.76 0.15 -21.41
CA ARG A 565 -6.82 0.29 -20.41
C ARG A 565 -7.83 -0.84 -20.51
N LEU A 566 -8.06 -1.49 -19.39
CA LEU A 566 -9.07 -2.52 -19.24
C LEU A 566 -10.22 -2.02 -18.37
N PRO A 567 -11.48 -2.19 -18.81
CA PRO A 567 -12.65 -1.78 -18.02
C PRO A 567 -12.85 -2.65 -16.77
N ARG A 568 -12.23 -3.83 -16.73
CA ARG A 568 -12.33 -4.81 -15.65
C ARG A 568 -11.12 -5.75 -15.69
N PRO A 569 -10.73 -6.36 -14.56
CA PRO A 569 -9.56 -7.24 -14.51
C PRO A 569 -9.87 -8.69 -14.90
N VAL A 570 -11.06 -8.98 -15.42
CA VAL A 570 -11.45 -10.33 -15.84
C VAL A 570 -11.82 -10.29 -17.31
N LEU A 571 -11.18 -11.13 -18.14
CA LEU A 571 -11.26 -11.06 -19.60
C LEU A 571 -12.11 -12.20 -20.18
N THR A 572 -12.77 -11.93 -21.31
CA THR A 572 -13.31 -12.98 -22.19
C THR A 572 -12.19 -13.62 -23.00
N ASN A 573 -12.50 -14.73 -23.68
CA ASN A 573 -11.52 -15.41 -24.53
C ASN A 573 -11.14 -14.56 -25.75
N GLU A 574 -12.09 -13.78 -26.28
CA GLU A 574 -11.88 -12.84 -27.38
C GLU A 574 -10.97 -11.67 -26.94
N GLU A 575 -11.24 -11.10 -25.76
CA GLU A 575 -10.42 -10.03 -25.16
C GLU A 575 -8.98 -10.54 -24.90
N LEU A 576 -8.80 -11.79 -24.47
CA LEU A 576 -7.46 -12.39 -24.33
C LEU A 576 -6.77 -12.55 -25.69
N ALA A 577 -7.48 -13.06 -26.70
CA ALA A 577 -6.91 -13.27 -28.02
C ALA A 577 -6.42 -11.96 -28.66
N GLN A 578 -7.13 -10.84 -28.42
CA GLN A 578 -6.68 -9.50 -28.81
C GLN A 578 -5.32 -9.16 -28.19
N LEU A 579 -5.13 -9.43 -26.91
CA LEU A 579 -3.86 -9.18 -26.22
C LEU A 579 -2.74 -10.10 -26.72
N GLN A 580 -3.04 -11.37 -27.00
CA GLN A 580 -2.07 -12.34 -27.55
C GLN A 580 -1.58 -11.97 -28.94
N ALA A 581 -2.40 -11.27 -29.73
CA ALA A 581 -2.05 -10.84 -31.09
C ALA A 581 -1.11 -9.62 -31.13
N LEU A 582 -0.78 -9.03 -29.98
CA LEU A 582 0.11 -7.87 -29.90
C LEU A 582 1.57 -8.28 -30.18
N ASP A 583 2.07 -7.96 -31.37
CA ASP A 583 3.50 -8.04 -31.72
C ASP A 583 4.00 -6.70 -32.29
N GLY A 584 4.35 -5.77 -31.40
CA GLY A 584 4.89 -4.47 -31.73
C GLY A 584 3.85 -3.44 -32.21
N TRP A 585 2.57 -3.79 -32.25
CA TRP A 585 1.50 -2.85 -32.62
C TRP A 585 1.43 -1.71 -31.60
N ARG A 586 1.62 -0.47 -32.08
CA ARG A 586 1.79 0.74 -31.25
C ARG A 586 2.82 0.56 -30.11
N GLY A 587 3.84 -0.28 -30.29
CA GLY A 587 4.85 -0.57 -29.26
C GLY A 587 4.40 -1.53 -28.15
N PHE A 588 3.20 -2.12 -28.25
CA PHE A 588 2.77 -3.22 -27.37
C PHE A 588 3.21 -4.56 -27.93
N ARG A 589 3.86 -5.36 -27.09
CA ARG A 589 4.31 -6.71 -27.42
C ARG A 589 3.94 -7.64 -26.28
N SER A 590 3.17 -8.66 -26.61
CA SER A 590 2.81 -9.73 -25.71
C SER A 590 3.76 -10.93 -25.88
N ALA A 591 3.97 -11.68 -24.81
CA ALA A 591 4.61 -12.98 -24.84
C ALA A 591 3.77 -13.99 -24.06
N THR A 592 3.37 -15.08 -24.70
CA THR A 592 2.64 -16.17 -24.04
C THR A 592 3.64 -17.19 -23.51
N LEU A 593 3.64 -17.40 -22.20
CA LEU A 593 4.52 -18.31 -21.48
C LEU A 593 3.70 -19.49 -20.93
N PRO A 594 4.05 -20.75 -21.27
CA PRO A 594 3.33 -21.90 -20.78
C PRO A 594 3.62 -22.12 -19.29
N MET A 595 2.58 -22.36 -18.49
CA MET A 595 2.68 -22.76 -17.08
C MET A 595 2.34 -24.24 -16.91
N LEU A 596 3.14 -25.09 -17.57
CA LEU A 596 2.99 -26.54 -17.60
C LEU A 596 4.30 -27.22 -17.16
N PHE A 597 4.19 -28.39 -16.54
CA PHE A 597 5.35 -29.22 -16.20
C PHE A 597 5.08 -30.69 -16.51
N ARG A 598 6.13 -31.49 -16.66
CA ARG A 598 6.00 -32.93 -16.94
C ARG A 598 5.52 -33.68 -15.70
N ALA A 599 4.37 -34.34 -15.81
CA ALA A 599 3.76 -35.05 -14.69
C ALA A 599 4.67 -36.15 -14.10
N ALA A 600 5.47 -36.80 -14.95
CA ALA A 600 6.42 -37.85 -14.55
C ALA A 600 7.61 -37.36 -13.71
N GLU A 601 7.93 -36.06 -13.76
CA GLU A 601 9.09 -35.49 -13.08
C GLU A 601 8.78 -35.05 -11.63
N GLY A 602 7.51 -35.11 -11.22
CA GLY A 602 7.08 -34.82 -9.85
C GLY A 602 7.47 -33.41 -9.39
N ALA A 603 7.75 -33.28 -8.08
CA ALA A 603 8.04 -32.00 -7.44
C ALA A 603 9.27 -31.28 -8.02
N ALA A 604 10.31 -32.05 -8.38
CA ALA A 604 11.50 -31.49 -9.00
C ALA A 604 11.21 -30.94 -10.42
N GLY A 605 10.26 -31.54 -11.14
CA GLY A 605 9.77 -31.02 -12.41
C GLY A 605 9.00 -29.72 -12.25
N LEU A 606 8.13 -29.64 -11.24
CA LEU A 606 7.39 -28.42 -10.92
C LEU A 606 8.33 -27.25 -10.55
N GLU A 607 9.31 -27.52 -9.69
CA GLU A 607 10.30 -26.50 -9.29
C GLU A 607 11.09 -25.96 -10.49
N ARG A 608 11.61 -26.87 -11.34
CA ARG A 608 12.32 -26.47 -12.56
C ARG A 608 11.43 -25.66 -13.50
N ALA A 609 10.18 -26.06 -13.69
CA ALA A 609 9.26 -25.35 -14.57
C ALA A 609 8.96 -23.92 -14.07
N LEU A 610 8.95 -23.68 -12.75
CA LEU A 610 8.83 -22.34 -12.17
C LEU A 610 10.08 -21.48 -12.41
N ASP A 611 11.27 -22.07 -12.30
CA ASP A 611 12.53 -21.39 -12.58
C ASP A 611 12.67 -21.09 -14.10
N GLU A 612 12.29 -22.04 -14.96
CA GLU A 612 12.23 -21.87 -16.42
C GLU A 612 11.21 -20.80 -16.83
N LEU A 613 10.04 -20.75 -16.19
CA LEU A 613 9.03 -19.71 -16.40
C LEU A 613 9.59 -18.32 -16.06
N SER A 614 10.33 -18.23 -14.95
CA SER A 614 10.96 -16.97 -14.52
C SER A 614 12.05 -16.52 -15.50
N ALA A 615 12.88 -17.45 -15.97
CA ALA A 615 13.91 -17.18 -16.97
C ALA A 615 13.31 -16.76 -18.33
N ALA A 616 12.28 -17.48 -18.80
CA ALA A 616 11.58 -17.15 -20.05
C ALA A 616 10.90 -15.78 -19.98
N ALA A 617 10.38 -15.39 -18.81
CA ALA A 617 9.85 -14.05 -18.61
C ALA A 617 10.93 -12.98 -18.70
N ASP A 618 12.11 -13.18 -18.08
CA ASP A 618 13.23 -12.25 -18.18
C ASP A 618 13.72 -12.11 -19.64
N GLU A 619 13.79 -13.22 -20.38
CA GLU A 619 14.14 -13.21 -21.81
C GLU A 619 13.10 -12.46 -22.65
N ALA A 620 11.81 -12.69 -22.41
CA ALA A 620 10.73 -11.99 -23.10
C ALA A 620 10.77 -10.47 -22.82
N ILE A 621 11.04 -10.08 -21.57
CA ILE A 621 11.21 -8.67 -21.18
C ILE A 621 12.42 -8.05 -21.86
N ALA A 622 13.54 -8.79 -21.95
CA ALA A 622 14.73 -8.35 -22.68
C ALA A 622 14.47 -8.19 -24.18
N ALA A 623 13.60 -9.04 -24.76
CA ALA A 623 13.12 -8.95 -26.14
C ALA A 623 12.07 -7.84 -26.36
N GLY A 624 11.71 -7.07 -25.32
CA GLY A 624 10.81 -5.93 -25.41
C GLY A 624 9.33 -6.25 -25.18
N ALA A 625 8.98 -7.41 -24.64
CA ALA A 625 7.61 -7.68 -24.21
C ALA A 625 7.22 -6.76 -23.03
N ASN A 626 6.05 -6.14 -23.13
CA ASN A 626 5.46 -5.31 -22.06
C ASN A 626 4.15 -5.91 -21.50
N ILE A 627 3.71 -7.05 -22.04
CA ILE A 627 2.61 -7.86 -21.52
C ILE A 627 3.06 -9.32 -21.51
N LEU A 628 3.03 -9.97 -20.35
CA LEU A 628 3.30 -11.39 -20.19
C LEU A 628 1.98 -12.12 -19.95
N ILE A 629 1.70 -13.14 -20.76
CA ILE A 629 0.49 -13.95 -20.66
C ILE A 629 0.91 -15.34 -20.18
N LEU A 630 0.58 -15.71 -18.94
CA LEU A 630 0.85 -17.04 -18.41
C LEU A 630 -0.34 -17.94 -18.73
N SER A 631 -0.10 -19.08 -19.38
CA SER A 631 -1.17 -19.95 -19.87
C SER A 631 -0.97 -21.39 -19.45
N ASP A 632 -1.99 -21.99 -18.81
CA ASP A 632 -2.05 -23.43 -18.53
C ASP A 632 -2.78 -24.18 -19.65
N ARG A 633 -3.11 -23.51 -20.76
CA ARG A 633 -3.63 -24.18 -21.95
C ARG A 633 -2.57 -25.15 -22.48
N GLY A 634 -2.99 -26.37 -22.80
CA GLY A 634 -2.09 -27.44 -23.26
C GLY A 634 -1.86 -28.56 -22.24
N VAL A 635 -2.56 -28.57 -21.10
CA VAL A 635 -2.61 -29.74 -20.21
C VAL A 635 -2.96 -30.99 -21.02
N SER A 636 -2.19 -32.05 -20.80
CA SER A 636 -2.33 -33.32 -21.50
C SER A 636 -1.98 -34.48 -20.56
N ALA A 637 -2.03 -35.72 -21.05
CA ALA A 637 -1.60 -36.89 -20.29
C ALA A 637 -0.13 -36.82 -19.84
N GLU A 638 0.71 -36.03 -20.51
CA GLU A 638 2.13 -35.88 -20.17
C GLU A 638 2.43 -34.62 -19.37
N LEU A 639 1.67 -33.55 -19.62
CA LEU A 639 1.88 -32.22 -19.04
C LEU A 639 0.79 -31.89 -18.02
N ALA A 640 1.19 -31.69 -16.77
CA ALA A 640 0.35 -31.22 -15.68
C ALA A 640 0.42 -29.68 -15.57
N PRO A 641 -0.66 -29.02 -15.10
CA PRO A 641 -0.67 -27.57 -14.94
C PRO A 641 0.11 -27.16 -13.69
N ILE A 642 0.88 -26.07 -13.80
CA ILE A 642 1.33 -25.31 -12.63
C ILE A 642 0.10 -24.53 -12.12
N PRO A 643 -0.24 -24.57 -10.81
CA PRO A 643 -1.35 -23.79 -10.29
C PRO A 643 -1.19 -22.31 -10.64
N SER A 644 -2.25 -21.68 -11.16
CA SER A 644 -2.18 -20.31 -11.69
C SER A 644 -1.69 -19.32 -10.63
N LEU A 645 -2.12 -19.53 -9.37
CA LEU A 645 -1.67 -18.74 -8.23
C LEU A 645 -0.18 -18.87 -7.93
N LEU A 646 0.38 -20.08 -8.03
CA LEU A 646 1.81 -20.31 -7.78
C LEU A 646 2.68 -19.70 -8.89
N ALA A 647 2.28 -19.90 -10.16
CA ALA A 647 2.96 -19.31 -11.30
C ALA A 647 2.94 -17.77 -11.23
N CYS A 648 1.77 -17.18 -10.96
CA CYS A 648 1.59 -15.74 -10.87
C CYS A 648 2.41 -15.12 -9.72
N ALA A 649 2.27 -15.65 -8.51
CA ALA A 649 2.96 -15.10 -7.33
C ALA A 649 4.47 -15.29 -7.44
N GLY A 650 4.93 -16.49 -7.84
CA GLY A 650 6.34 -16.78 -8.05
C GLY A 650 7.00 -15.81 -9.04
N LEU A 651 6.37 -15.61 -10.20
CA LEU A 651 6.87 -14.67 -11.19
C LEU A 651 6.78 -13.21 -10.72
N HIS A 652 5.67 -12.80 -10.11
CA HIS A 652 5.52 -11.44 -9.59
C HIS A 652 6.65 -11.08 -8.61
N HIS A 653 6.94 -11.96 -7.65
CA HIS A 653 8.00 -11.75 -6.68
C HIS A 653 9.41 -11.83 -7.29
N HIS A 654 9.63 -12.70 -8.28
CA HIS A 654 10.87 -12.71 -9.05
C HIS A 654 11.13 -11.36 -9.73
N LEU A 655 10.14 -10.84 -10.45
CA LEU A 655 10.24 -9.56 -11.14
C LEU A 655 10.38 -8.36 -10.18
N VAL A 656 9.77 -8.42 -8.99
CA VAL A 656 9.95 -7.38 -7.95
C VAL A 656 11.37 -7.42 -7.39
N ARG A 657 11.94 -8.61 -7.16
CA ARG A 657 13.33 -8.77 -6.69
C ARG A 657 14.36 -8.29 -7.73
N ASN A 658 14.06 -8.49 -9.01
CA ASN A 658 14.90 -8.06 -10.13
C ASN A 658 14.60 -6.63 -10.61
N GLU A 659 13.71 -5.90 -9.92
CA GLU A 659 13.30 -4.53 -10.26
C GLU A 659 12.78 -4.37 -11.72
N SER A 660 12.24 -5.45 -12.28
CA SER A 660 11.70 -5.51 -13.65
C SER A 660 10.17 -5.52 -13.70
N ARG A 661 9.48 -5.65 -12.55
CA ARG A 661 8.01 -5.76 -12.48
C ARG A 661 7.27 -4.56 -13.09
N THR A 662 7.82 -3.36 -13.03
CA THR A 662 7.25 -2.14 -13.62
C THR A 662 7.31 -2.12 -15.15
N ARG A 663 8.10 -3.01 -15.78
CA ARG A 663 8.24 -3.05 -17.24
C ARG A 663 7.14 -3.84 -17.94
N VAL A 664 6.33 -4.60 -17.19
CA VAL A 664 5.34 -5.53 -17.76
C VAL A 664 4.01 -5.57 -17.02
N GLY A 665 2.92 -5.79 -17.75
CA GLY A 665 1.67 -6.32 -17.20
C GLY A 665 1.68 -7.86 -17.18
N ILE A 666 1.08 -8.49 -16.17
CA ILE A 666 0.89 -9.95 -16.12
C ILE A 666 -0.59 -10.26 -16.37
N VAL A 667 -0.87 -11.12 -17.33
CA VAL A 667 -2.21 -11.64 -17.64
C VAL A 667 -2.19 -13.15 -17.46
N LEU A 668 -3.25 -13.72 -16.88
CA LEU A 668 -3.36 -15.17 -16.68
C LEU A 668 -4.46 -15.74 -17.57
N GLU A 669 -4.12 -16.70 -18.42
CA GLU A 669 -5.08 -17.63 -19.03
C GLU A 669 -5.13 -18.87 -18.13
N SER A 670 -6.21 -18.99 -17.35
CA SER A 670 -6.29 -19.93 -16.23
C SER A 670 -7.43 -20.93 -16.38
N GLY A 671 -7.09 -22.20 -16.19
CA GLY A 671 -8.01 -23.32 -16.11
C GLY A 671 -8.51 -23.60 -14.70
N ASP A 672 -7.85 -23.15 -13.63
CA ASP A 672 -8.24 -23.43 -12.23
C ASP A 672 -9.12 -22.33 -11.58
N ALA A 673 -9.09 -21.10 -12.11
CA ALA A 673 -9.83 -19.96 -11.57
C ALA A 673 -11.33 -20.06 -11.91
N ARG A 674 -12.17 -20.11 -10.86
CA ARG A 674 -13.63 -20.25 -11.01
C ARG A 674 -14.45 -19.56 -9.92
N GLU A 675 -13.91 -19.43 -8.72
CA GLU A 675 -14.53 -18.77 -7.58
C GLU A 675 -14.02 -17.35 -7.38
N VAL A 676 -14.86 -16.48 -6.80
CA VAL A 676 -14.48 -15.10 -6.42
C VAL A 676 -13.16 -15.07 -5.63
N HIS A 677 -12.96 -16.01 -4.71
CA HIS A 677 -11.75 -16.10 -3.90
C HIS A 677 -10.49 -16.33 -4.76
N HIS A 678 -10.58 -17.11 -5.84
CA HIS A 678 -9.46 -17.39 -6.75
C HIS A 678 -9.01 -16.09 -7.41
N PHE A 679 -9.93 -15.31 -7.98
CA PHE A 679 -9.62 -14.02 -8.59
C PHE A 679 -9.05 -13.02 -7.58
N CYS A 680 -9.56 -13.01 -6.34
CA CYS A 680 -9.00 -12.15 -5.29
C CYS A 680 -7.52 -12.48 -5.04
N LEU A 681 -7.17 -13.76 -4.95
CA LEU A 681 -5.78 -14.20 -4.76
C LEU A 681 -4.91 -13.84 -5.97
N LEU A 682 -5.36 -14.17 -7.19
CA LEU A 682 -4.60 -13.88 -8.41
C LEU A 682 -4.28 -12.39 -8.56
N LEU A 683 -5.27 -11.52 -8.32
CA LEU A 683 -5.05 -10.07 -8.33
C LEU A 683 -4.17 -9.63 -7.16
N GLY A 684 -4.43 -10.14 -5.95
CA GLY A 684 -3.67 -9.82 -4.74
C GLY A 684 -2.19 -10.20 -4.80
N TYR A 685 -1.81 -11.17 -5.64
CA TYR A 685 -0.43 -11.60 -5.91
C TYR A 685 0.13 -11.12 -7.25
N GLY A 686 -0.52 -10.14 -7.90
CA GLY A 686 0.11 -9.32 -8.93
C GLY A 686 -0.39 -9.53 -10.36
N ALA A 687 -1.43 -10.33 -10.59
CA ALA A 687 -2.10 -10.38 -11.89
C ALA A 687 -2.74 -9.03 -12.23
N GLY A 688 -2.51 -8.54 -13.44
CA GLY A 688 -3.20 -7.37 -13.99
C GLY A 688 -4.57 -7.72 -14.54
N ALA A 689 -4.70 -8.90 -15.17
CA ALA A 689 -5.98 -9.42 -15.62
C ALA A 689 -6.00 -10.97 -15.63
N VAL A 690 -7.19 -11.54 -15.57
CA VAL A 690 -7.40 -13.01 -15.55
C VAL A 690 -8.47 -13.38 -16.57
N ASN A 691 -8.14 -14.29 -17.49
CA ASN A 691 -9.07 -14.97 -18.36
C ASN A 691 -9.36 -16.38 -17.81
N PRO A 692 -10.56 -16.65 -17.26
CA PRO A 692 -10.91 -17.96 -16.72
C PRO A 692 -11.51 -18.87 -17.81
N TYR A 693 -10.70 -19.21 -18.83
CA TYR A 693 -11.21 -19.86 -20.04
C TYR A 693 -11.99 -21.14 -19.75
N LEU A 694 -11.52 -21.99 -18.81
CA LEU A 694 -12.19 -23.27 -18.53
C LEU A 694 -13.52 -23.08 -17.80
N ALA A 695 -13.65 -22.03 -16.97
CA ALA A 695 -14.92 -21.67 -16.36
C ALA A 695 -15.92 -21.20 -17.42
N LEU A 696 -15.48 -20.40 -18.40
CA LEU A 696 -16.31 -19.95 -19.52
C LEU A 696 -16.75 -21.14 -20.41
N GLU A 697 -15.82 -22.04 -20.77
CA GLU A 697 -16.15 -23.26 -21.52
C GLU A 697 -17.11 -24.19 -20.73
N SER A 698 -16.99 -24.23 -19.40
CA SER A 698 -17.91 -24.97 -18.53
C SER A 698 -19.32 -24.37 -18.55
N ILE A 699 -19.42 -23.04 -18.56
CA ILE A 699 -20.71 -22.34 -18.67
C ILE A 699 -21.35 -22.61 -20.04
N ASP A 700 -20.55 -22.65 -21.11
CA ASP A 700 -21.06 -22.99 -22.45
C ASP A 700 -21.71 -24.37 -22.48
N ASP A 701 -21.03 -25.36 -21.90
CA ASP A 701 -21.56 -26.72 -21.78
C ASP A 701 -22.82 -26.77 -20.90
N MET A 702 -22.86 -26.03 -19.79
CA MET A 702 -24.05 -25.92 -18.94
C MET A 702 -25.25 -25.30 -19.67
N VAL A 703 -25.04 -24.27 -20.49
CA VAL A 703 -26.08 -23.68 -21.35
C VAL A 703 -26.58 -24.70 -22.37
N ARG A 704 -25.66 -25.38 -23.08
CA ARG A 704 -26.00 -26.40 -24.08
C ARG A 704 -26.78 -27.58 -23.49
N ARG A 705 -26.48 -27.96 -22.25
CA ARG A 705 -27.18 -29.02 -21.51
C ARG A 705 -28.50 -28.57 -20.85
N GLY A 706 -28.85 -27.28 -20.94
CA GLY A 706 -30.05 -26.73 -20.32
C GLY A 706 -29.99 -26.74 -18.78
N MET A 707 -28.80 -26.61 -18.20
CA MET A 707 -28.60 -26.55 -16.74
C MET A 707 -28.81 -25.15 -16.15
N LEU A 708 -28.85 -24.12 -17.00
CA LEU A 708 -29.10 -22.73 -16.64
C LEU A 708 -30.54 -22.30 -16.96
N ASN A 709 -30.90 -21.08 -16.60
CA ASN A 709 -32.23 -20.53 -16.81
C ASN A 709 -32.64 -20.58 -18.30
N PRO A 710 -33.88 -21.00 -18.63
CA PRO A 710 -34.34 -21.04 -20.02
C PRO A 710 -34.30 -19.66 -20.68
N GLY A 711 -33.72 -19.57 -21.88
CA GLY A 711 -33.64 -18.34 -22.67
C GLY A 711 -32.42 -17.47 -22.42
N LEU A 712 -31.49 -17.90 -21.55
CA LEU A 712 -30.19 -17.27 -21.39
C LEU A 712 -29.27 -17.66 -22.55
N ASP A 713 -28.80 -16.68 -23.33
CA ASP A 713 -27.79 -16.92 -24.37
C ASP A 713 -26.38 -17.03 -23.77
N LEU A 714 -25.42 -17.52 -24.58
CA LEU A 714 -24.04 -17.75 -24.14
C LEU A 714 -23.34 -16.44 -23.74
N GLU A 715 -23.55 -15.38 -24.52
CA GLU A 715 -22.91 -14.08 -24.30
C GLU A 715 -23.38 -13.45 -22.98
N ALA A 716 -24.70 -13.45 -22.72
CA ALA A 716 -25.25 -12.96 -21.46
C ALA A 716 -24.78 -13.82 -20.28
N ALA A 717 -24.68 -15.14 -20.43
CA ALA A 717 -24.17 -16.02 -19.38
C ALA A 717 -22.71 -15.70 -19.01
N HIS A 718 -21.86 -15.45 -20.01
CA HIS A 718 -20.48 -14.99 -19.79
C HIS A 718 -20.45 -13.64 -19.10
N GLN A 719 -21.18 -12.65 -19.62
CA GLN A 719 -21.21 -11.30 -19.04
C GLN A 719 -21.74 -11.29 -17.60
N HIS A 720 -22.75 -12.12 -17.29
CA HIS A 720 -23.23 -12.32 -15.94
C HIS A 720 -22.14 -12.91 -15.04
N TYR A 721 -21.48 -13.99 -15.48
CA TYR A 721 -20.40 -14.60 -14.70
C TYR A 721 -19.28 -13.60 -14.40
N LEU A 722 -18.82 -12.89 -15.41
CA LEU A 722 -17.77 -11.88 -15.29
C LEU A 722 -18.18 -10.74 -14.34
N LYS A 723 -19.41 -10.24 -14.48
CA LYS A 723 -19.98 -9.25 -13.56
C LYS A 723 -20.07 -9.76 -12.12
N ALA A 724 -20.45 -11.02 -11.93
CA ALA A 724 -20.54 -11.65 -10.62
C ALA A 724 -19.17 -11.74 -9.94
N VAL A 725 -18.14 -12.11 -10.71
CA VAL A 725 -16.75 -12.16 -10.24
C VAL A 725 -16.26 -10.77 -9.84
N VAL A 726 -16.41 -9.77 -10.71
CA VAL A 726 -15.97 -8.39 -10.43
C VAL A 726 -16.67 -7.84 -9.18
N LYS A 727 -17.99 -7.97 -9.07
CA LYS A 727 -18.73 -7.56 -7.86
C LYS A 727 -18.30 -8.33 -6.62
N GLY A 728 -17.97 -9.61 -6.77
CA GLY A 728 -17.43 -10.43 -5.70
C GLY A 728 -16.06 -9.94 -5.21
N VAL A 729 -15.15 -9.59 -6.12
CA VAL A 729 -13.83 -9.03 -5.79
C VAL A 729 -13.98 -7.68 -5.07
N VAL A 730 -14.84 -6.80 -5.59
CA VAL A 730 -15.14 -5.50 -4.94
C VAL A 730 -15.69 -5.69 -3.53
N LYS A 731 -16.57 -6.68 -3.32
CA LYS A 731 -17.06 -7.03 -1.98
C LYS A 731 -15.95 -7.50 -1.04
N VAL A 732 -15.00 -8.30 -1.53
CA VAL A 732 -13.89 -8.80 -0.70
C VAL A 732 -12.93 -7.67 -0.33
N MET A 733 -12.54 -6.81 -1.27
CA MET A 733 -11.67 -5.65 -0.94
C MET A 733 -12.33 -4.72 0.08
N ALA A 734 -13.65 -4.53 -0.03
CA ALA A 734 -14.42 -3.65 0.83
C ALA A 734 -14.43 -4.13 2.29
N ARG A 735 -14.25 -5.43 2.55
CA ARG A 735 -14.08 -5.97 3.91
C ARG A 735 -12.81 -5.45 4.61
N MET A 736 -11.79 -5.06 3.84
CA MET A 736 -10.59 -4.40 4.35
C MET A 736 -10.70 -2.87 4.26
N GLY A 737 -11.82 -2.33 3.77
CA GLY A 737 -11.97 -0.89 3.51
C GLY A 737 -11.18 -0.40 2.30
N ILE A 738 -10.74 -1.30 1.42
CA ILE A 738 -10.04 -0.94 0.18
C ILE A 738 -11.08 -0.63 -0.89
N SER A 739 -10.85 0.43 -1.65
CA SER A 739 -11.81 0.97 -2.62
C SER A 739 -11.43 0.71 -4.08
N THR A 740 -10.16 0.39 -4.38
CA THR A 740 -9.69 0.23 -5.78
C THR A 740 -9.00 -1.10 -6.03
N ILE A 741 -9.22 -1.68 -7.23
CA ILE A 741 -8.50 -2.88 -7.67
C ILE A 741 -7.01 -2.59 -7.86
N ALA A 742 -6.65 -1.39 -8.30
CA ALA A 742 -5.26 -0.97 -8.48
C ALA A 742 -4.45 -1.09 -7.18
N SER A 743 -4.98 -0.59 -6.06
CA SER A 743 -4.32 -0.69 -4.74
C SER A 743 -4.40 -2.09 -4.14
N TYR A 744 -5.43 -2.88 -4.49
CA TYR A 744 -5.56 -4.27 -4.04
C TYR A 744 -4.52 -5.19 -4.72
N ARG A 745 -4.12 -4.85 -5.96
CA ARG A 745 -3.18 -5.63 -6.76
C ARG A 745 -1.79 -5.63 -6.12
N GLY A 746 -1.28 -6.82 -5.79
CA GLY A 746 0.02 -6.99 -5.14
C GLY A 746 0.03 -6.67 -3.64
N ALA A 747 -1.12 -6.36 -3.02
CA ALA A 747 -1.21 -6.01 -1.61
C ALA A 747 -1.21 -7.22 -0.66
N GLN A 748 -1.45 -8.44 -1.17
CA GLN A 748 -1.42 -9.68 -0.39
C GLN A 748 -2.27 -9.63 0.89
N ILE A 749 -3.56 -9.28 0.76
CA ILE A 749 -4.52 -9.17 1.87
C ILE A 749 -5.03 -10.56 2.29
N PHE A 750 -4.09 -11.45 2.59
CA PHE A 750 -4.32 -12.85 2.89
C PHE A 750 -3.39 -13.36 3.98
N GLU A 751 -3.83 -14.41 4.66
CA GLU A 751 -3.01 -15.22 5.54
C GLU A 751 -2.97 -16.66 5.01
N ALA A 752 -1.77 -17.24 4.96
CA ALA A 752 -1.55 -18.63 4.58
C ALA A 752 -1.60 -19.54 5.80
N VAL A 753 -2.44 -20.58 5.76
CA VAL A 753 -2.59 -21.56 6.84
C VAL A 753 -2.17 -22.93 6.35
N GLY A 754 -1.11 -23.48 6.93
CA GLY A 754 -0.60 -24.81 6.60
C GLY A 754 0.40 -24.85 5.44
N LEU A 755 1.00 -23.72 5.07
CA LEU A 755 2.11 -23.65 4.12
C LEU A 755 3.42 -23.39 4.87
N ASN A 756 4.50 -24.07 4.49
CA ASN A 756 5.78 -23.89 5.18
C ASN A 756 6.44 -22.54 4.82
N ARG A 757 7.34 -22.08 5.70
CA ARG A 757 7.96 -20.77 5.57
C ARG A 757 8.88 -20.63 4.36
N GLU A 758 9.62 -21.69 4.00
CA GLU A 758 10.50 -21.69 2.82
C GLU A 758 9.71 -21.47 1.52
N PHE A 759 8.56 -22.13 1.39
CA PHE A 759 7.65 -21.97 0.26
C PHE A 759 7.07 -20.56 0.19
N ILE A 760 6.63 -20.02 1.33
CA ILE A 760 6.12 -18.65 1.42
C ILE A 760 7.21 -17.63 1.09
N ASP A 761 8.39 -17.74 1.68
CA ASP A 761 9.49 -16.80 1.47
C ASP A 761 9.93 -16.75 -0.01
N ARG A 762 9.89 -17.89 -0.72
CA ARG A 762 10.24 -17.98 -2.14
C ARG A 762 9.15 -17.44 -3.07
N TYR A 763 7.91 -17.90 -2.91
CA TYR A 763 6.83 -17.70 -3.90
C TYR A 763 5.74 -16.71 -3.49
N PHE A 764 5.55 -16.47 -2.19
CA PHE A 764 4.51 -15.60 -1.63
C PHE A 764 5.11 -14.65 -0.59
N THR A 765 6.29 -14.09 -0.90
CA THR A 765 7.15 -13.37 0.05
C THR A 765 6.35 -12.34 0.85
N SER A 766 6.58 -12.29 2.17
CA SER A 766 5.91 -11.40 3.14
C SER A 766 4.46 -11.76 3.50
N THR A 767 3.93 -12.90 3.02
CA THR A 767 2.62 -13.41 3.47
C THR A 767 2.71 -14.03 4.87
N PRO A 768 1.84 -13.65 5.83
CA PRO A 768 1.79 -14.34 7.12
C PRO A 768 1.49 -15.83 6.95
N SER A 769 2.28 -16.66 7.63
CA SER A 769 1.97 -18.08 7.83
C SER A 769 2.36 -18.53 9.23
N GLN A 770 1.42 -18.36 10.17
CA GLN A 770 1.64 -18.66 11.58
C GLN A 770 1.70 -20.17 11.86
N VAL A 771 0.97 -20.96 11.08
CA VAL A 771 0.96 -22.41 11.15
C VAL A 771 1.64 -22.96 9.91
N SER A 772 2.92 -23.33 10.04
CA SER A 772 3.66 -24.00 8.98
C SER A 772 3.07 -25.38 8.68
N GLY A 773 3.23 -25.84 7.44
CA GLY A 773 2.75 -27.15 7.03
C GLY A 773 3.46 -27.67 5.78
N ILE A 774 2.70 -27.82 4.70
CA ILE A 774 3.19 -28.45 3.47
C ILE A 774 4.08 -27.51 2.64
N GLY A 775 4.89 -28.09 1.75
CA GLY A 775 5.69 -27.37 0.78
C GLY A 775 5.35 -27.77 -0.65
N LEU A 776 6.31 -27.52 -1.54
CA LEU A 776 6.20 -27.88 -2.96
C LEU A 776 5.98 -29.39 -3.21
N PRO A 777 6.62 -30.33 -2.47
CA PRO A 777 6.45 -31.76 -2.72
C PRO A 777 5.02 -32.28 -2.49
N GLU A 778 4.42 -31.90 -1.37
CA GLU A 778 3.06 -32.31 -1.03
C GLU A 778 2.04 -31.64 -1.96
N LEU A 779 2.21 -30.35 -2.25
CA LEU A 779 1.36 -29.64 -3.22
C LEU A 779 1.42 -30.31 -4.60
N THR A 780 2.60 -30.73 -5.04
CA THR A 780 2.74 -31.49 -6.30
C THR A 780 1.96 -32.79 -6.27
N THR A 781 1.89 -33.45 -5.12
CA THR A 781 1.13 -34.69 -4.96
C THR A 781 -0.37 -34.45 -5.13
N GLU A 782 -0.90 -33.34 -4.61
CA GLU A 782 -2.30 -32.92 -4.79
C GLU A 782 -2.61 -32.62 -6.27
N ILE A 783 -1.75 -31.84 -6.93
CA ILE A 783 -1.88 -31.52 -8.36
C ILE A 783 -1.91 -32.81 -9.20
N LEU A 784 -0.95 -33.70 -8.97
CA LEU A 784 -0.85 -34.97 -9.69
C LEU A 784 -1.97 -35.95 -9.34
N ALA A 785 -2.67 -35.78 -8.23
CA ALA A 785 -3.85 -36.58 -7.92
C ALA A 785 -5.02 -36.24 -8.85
N HIS A 786 -5.27 -34.94 -9.09
CA HIS A 786 -6.27 -34.49 -10.07
C HIS A 786 -5.88 -34.87 -11.50
N HIS A 787 -4.63 -34.68 -11.87
CA HIS A 787 -4.10 -35.05 -13.18
C HIS A 787 -4.27 -36.56 -13.47
N ARG A 788 -3.86 -37.43 -12.53
CA ARG A 788 -4.04 -38.89 -12.68
C ARG A 788 -5.51 -39.32 -12.69
N HIS A 789 -6.39 -38.56 -12.06
CA HIS A 789 -7.83 -38.82 -12.14
C HIS A 789 -8.40 -38.53 -13.54
N ALA A 790 -7.91 -37.48 -14.19
CA ALA A 790 -8.27 -37.14 -15.57
C ALA A 790 -7.72 -38.16 -16.59
N TRP A 791 -6.48 -38.62 -16.39
CA TRP A 791 -5.83 -39.64 -17.22
C TRP A 791 -5.50 -40.91 -16.43
N PRO A 792 -6.52 -41.75 -16.11
CA PRO A 792 -6.30 -42.97 -15.37
C PRO A 792 -5.58 -44.01 -16.22
N GLU A 793 -4.59 -44.70 -15.65
CA GLU A 793 -3.87 -45.80 -16.31
C GLU A 793 -4.80 -46.95 -16.74
N ARG A 794 -5.92 -47.12 -16.04
CA ARG A 794 -6.97 -48.09 -16.36
C ARG A 794 -8.34 -47.41 -16.25
N PRO A 795 -9.01 -47.13 -17.37
CA PRO A 795 -10.35 -46.55 -17.33
C PRO A 795 -11.35 -47.58 -16.78
N VAL A 796 -12.01 -47.26 -15.66
CA VAL A 796 -13.05 -48.09 -15.04
C VAL A 796 -14.37 -47.31 -15.05
N GLY A 797 -15.25 -47.62 -16.00
CA GLY A 797 -16.57 -46.98 -16.13
C GLY A 797 -16.54 -45.60 -16.80
N PRO A 798 -17.71 -44.95 -16.94
CA PRO A 798 -17.81 -43.61 -17.51
C PRO A 798 -17.15 -42.59 -16.57
N GLN A 799 -16.24 -41.79 -17.12
CA GLN A 799 -15.69 -40.65 -16.40
C GLN A 799 -16.80 -39.63 -16.14
N LEU A 800 -16.91 -39.17 -14.90
CA LEU A 800 -17.83 -38.12 -14.48
C LEU A 800 -17.05 -37.17 -13.56
N LEU A 801 -17.53 -35.94 -13.43
CA LEU A 801 -17.04 -35.06 -12.37
C LEU A 801 -17.38 -35.67 -11.01
N ALA A 802 -16.43 -35.57 -10.08
CA ALA A 802 -16.71 -35.87 -8.69
C ALA A 802 -17.87 -34.98 -8.22
N TRP A 803 -18.74 -35.52 -7.37
CA TRP A 803 -19.82 -34.73 -6.79
C TRP A 803 -19.29 -33.52 -6.02
N GLY A 804 -18.16 -33.70 -5.33
CA GLY A 804 -17.64 -32.76 -4.34
C GLY A 804 -18.07 -33.19 -2.94
N GLY A 805 -18.38 -32.20 -2.11
CA GLY A 805 -18.72 -32.32 -0.70
C GLY A 805 -17.99 -31.29 0.14
N GLN A 806 -17.68 -30.12 -0.43
CA GLN A 806 -17.00 -29.02 0.26
C GLN A 806 -18.02 -28.08 0.92
N TYR A 807 -19.13 -27.81 0.23
CA TYR A 807 -20.17 -26.89 0.70
C TYR A 807 -21.33 -27.59 1.38
N GLN A 808 -21.56 -28.86 1.03
CA GLN A 808 -22.65 -29.66 1.59
C GLN A 808 -22.15 -31.08 1.88
N TRP A 809 -22.50 -31.61 3.06
CA TRP A 809 -22.15 -32.98 3.41
C TRP A 809 -22.64 -33.98 2.36
N ARG A 810 -21.72 -34.88 1.97
CA ARG A 810 -21.98 -36.03 1.11
C ARG A 810 -21.29 -37.25 1.70
N ARG A 811 -21.90 -38.43 1.51
CA ARG A 811 -21.35 -39.70 2.02
C ARG A 811 -19.94 -40.01 1.49
N GLU A 812 -19.68 -39.66 0.23
CA GLU A 812 -18.39 -39.86 -0.45
C GLU A 812 -17.62 -38.53 -0.62
N GLY A 813 -18.00 -37.49 0.13
CA GLY A 813 -17.41 -36.15 0.04
C GLY A 813 -16.30 -35.92 1.07
N GLU A 814 -16.07 -34.64 1.41
CA GLU A 814 -15.22 -34.24 2.52
C GLU A 814 -15.86 -34.63 3.85
N TYR A 815 -15.05 -34.76 4.90
CA TYR A 815 -15.58 -34.91 6.25
C TYR A 815 -16.23 -33.60 6.72
N HIS A 816 -17.39 -33.70 7.37
CA HIS A 816 -18.06 -32.56 8.01
C HIS A 816 -18.26 -32.84 9.50
N LEU A 817 -17.96 -31.86 10.35
CA LEU A 817 -18.23 -31.92 11.78
C LEU A 817 -19.72 -32.21 12.04
N PHE A 818 -20.61 -31.54 11.30
CA PHE A 818 -22.05 -31.76 11.36
C PHE A 818 -22.50 -32.70 10.24
N ASN A 819 -22.32 -34.00 10.47
CA ASN A 819 -22.83 -35.06 9.61
C ASN A 819 -24.09 -35.72 10.21
N PRO A 820 -24.88 -36.49 9.42
CA PRO A 820 -26.12 -37.10 9.88
C PRO A 820 -25.97 -37.99 11.12
N GLU A 821 -24.83 -38.68 11.27
CA GLU A 821 -24.57 -39.54 12.43
C GLU A 821 -24.35 -38.70 13.70
N THR A 822 -23.51 -37.66 13.62
CA THR A 822 -23.28 -36.72 14.74
C THR A 822 -24.58 -36.07 15.17
N VAL A 823 -25.36 -35.54 14.22
CA VAL A 823 -26.63 -34.86 14.50
C VAL A 823 -27.64 -35.82 15.12
N PHE A 824 -27.77 -37.03 14.57
CA PHE A 824 -28.68 -38.04 15.10
C PHE A 824 -28.32 -38.44 16.54
N ARG A 825 -27.04 -38.70 16.82
CA ARG A 825 -26.58 -39.08 18.16
C ARG A 825 -26.78 -37.96 19.17
N LEU A 826 -26.51 -36.71 18.79
CA LEU A 826 -26.72 -35.55 19.65
C LEU A 826 -28.21 -35.36 19.98
N GLN A 827 -29.10 -35.47 18.98
CA GLN A 827 -30.55 -35.37 19.17
C GLN A 827 -31.10 -36.52 20.02
N HIS A 828 -30.59 -37.74 19.86
CA HIS A 828 -30.99 -38.88 20.67
C HIS A 828 -30.54 -38.71 22.12
N ALA A 829 -29.27 -38.38 22.35
CA ALA A 829 -28.72 -38.17 23.69
C ALA A 829 -29.46 -37.08 24.46
N THR A 830 -29.82 -35.97 23.81
CA THR A 830 -30.56 -34.86 24.45
C THR A 830 -32.05 -35.15 24.67
N ARG A 831 -32.65 -36.06 23.90
CA ARG A 831 -34.05 -36.51 24.11
C ARG A 831 -34.19 -37.63 25.12
N SER A 832 -33.14 -38.42 25.30
CA SER A 832 -33.11 -39.61 26.17
C SER A 832 -32.38 -39.37 27.50
N ALA A 833 -31.71 -38.23 27.65
CA ALA A 833 -31.36 -37.63 28.94
C ALA A 833 -32.56 -36.89 29.50
#